data_AF-A0A7X7EZW2-F1
#
_entry.id   AF-A0A7X7EZW2-F1
#
_cell.length_a   1.000
_cell.length_b   1.000
_cell.length_c   1.000
_cell.angle_alpha   90.00
_cell.angle_beta   90.00
_cell.angle_gamma   90.00
#
_symmetry.space_group_name_H-M   'P 1'
#
loop_
_entity.id
_entity.type
_entity.pdbx_description
1 polymer ?
#
loop_
_entity_poly.entity_id
_entity_poly.type
_entity_poly.pdbx_seq_one_letter_code
_entity_poly.pdbx_strand_id
1 'polypeptide(L)'
;GFGYDASGKVNSLTDAAANQTTWVLDAEPESASFGRVLEETITIDDGNPLTDDAYTRYYAYDAAGRLSRYVDRMGRTTEYAYFASGDAEGRIQYEKWYAAGDDPEEDDPVRVIEYGYAFDAAGRLVEFTVTDDDFDPNTENVSFVYSYDAAGYLTSVAWDFAGLTVASGLPDVTLAYTYASGDLVGTQATIGATADFNNAYTYDSFGRLTRVTQTDVAGGNPVADKRADFAYTDAGQLKTIARYADLGGANLVATSTFTYDPSLGWLAGLVHEINNANQDVVAYAYTHQPDGQIDTLALDRDVDNTLTSETRQFTYDQQGQLIQVSLDAGGGPATVEQYQYDAAGNRVSATVGSASSGYTPGRYNRLESVVEGTDVWGFGYDAEGNLVLKFLDADESGSLTTGDTEVTEYAWDHRNRLVGVYSFDTFSDYATNPSQEVEYAYDYLNRLVARTVDGDREYFVYDHDAATNWGLKNLSTSKDGTIPFGANPATDSGQIVLQLDETGEPTHRYLWGPAVDMLLADEAVNSGPDQTPGTADDVRWTLGDHQNSVRDILVLDEVAEEWIVGNHVTYDAWGNTLAETDAAISGLFGWTGRFFDDVTDLQNNHQRWYDAVLAHWQSEVPIGFAAGDANLYRYCGNDPVNWIDPSGLVDGHHKVPRALWRWTGLDPDICKEVFDDMSARIFPKKGGHNYTAHGPAGYTGEVKSLMATEWQTFRTEKGIVRGMGTKAQQREFAKRVLDKIDDMPKDTYIGGFNRAVRRGGTPAVEKWQDKFAAKVKREARDKLSETTNRMREATEGGKLKKGLGTLAFLLAFQRAANVAAEIVHESDEVRGAKIDFLQCYQATFSQVRGTGRLDKHQKRLLWERFVRFAEALGCDLDRIKYFYEIATQGEE
;
A
#
# COMPACT_ATOMS: atom_id res chain seq x y z
N GLY A 1 25.09 1.57 -2.14
CA GLY A 1 25.85 2.64 -1.48
C GLY A 1 25.18 3.98 -1.71
N PHE A 2 25.49 5.01 -0.91
CA PHE A 2 25.06 6.38 -1.17
C PHE A 2 26.29 7.28 -1.13
N GLY A 3 26.44 8.16 -2.12
CA GLY A 3 27.42 9.24 -2.15
C GLY A 3 26.84 10.53 -1.58
N TYR A 4 27.72 11.41 -1.11
CA TYR A 4 27.35 12.71 -0.58
C TYR A 4 28.24 13.80 -1.14
N ASP A 5 27.65 14.97 -1.38
CA ASP A 5 28.39 16.17 -1.74
C ASP A 5 29.08 16.81 -0.51
N ALA A 6 29.81 17.90 -0.74
CA ALA A 6 30.53 18.62 0.32
C ALA A 6 29.59 19.29 1.36
N SER A 7 28.30 19.45 1.05
CA SER A 7 27.27 19.99 1.94
C SER A 7 26.55 18.91 2.75
N GLY A 8 26.80 17.63 2.43
CA GLY A 8 26.18 16.47 3.08
C GLY A 8 24.83 16.06 2.48
N LYS A 9 24.45 16.60 1.32
CA LYS A 9 23.29 16.15 0.53
C LYS A 9 23.67 14.88 -0.24
N VAL A 10 22.71 13.98 -0.43
CA VAL A 10 22.91 12.75 -1.21
C VAL A 10 23.06 13.10 -2.68
N ASN A 11 24.17 12.72 -3.31
CA ASN A 11 24.43 12.99 -4.73
C ASN A 11 24.73 11.74 -5.55
N SER A 12 24.67 10.55 -4.95
CA SER A 12 24.61 9.30 -5.70
C SER A 12 24.01 8.16 -4.90
N LEU A 13 23.47 7.19 -5.61
CA LEU A 13 22.97 5.91 -5.11
C LEU A 13 23.62 4.82 -5.95
N THR A 14 23.99 3.74 -5.28
CA THR A 14 24.41 2.51 -5.93
C THR A 14 23.58 1.39 -5.34
N ASP A 15 22.90 0.59 -6.15
CA ASP A 15 22.13 -0.53 -5.61
C ASP A 15 23.05 -1.73 -5.28
N ALA A 16 22.46 -2.89 -4.99
CA ALA A 16 23.20 -4.11 -4.69
C ALA A 16 23.70 -4.84 -5.96
N ALA A 17 23.12 -4.54 -7.13
CA ALA A 17 23.58 -4.97 -8.45
C ALA A 17 24.66 -4.03 -9.03
N ALA A 18 25.11 -3.04 -8.25
CA ALA A 18 26.09 -2.03 -8.61
C ALA A 18 25.61 -1.00 -9.66
N ASN A 19 24.32 -0.94 -9.96
CA ASN A 19 23.76 0.14 -10.78
C ASN A 19 23.93 1.47 -10.04
N GLN A 20 24.36 2.52 -10.74
CA GLN A 20 24.68 3.81 -10.12
C GLN A 20 23.86 4.95 -10.71
N THR A 21 23.07 5.60 -9.86
CA THR A 21 22.41 6.86 -10.16
C THR A 21 23.18 8.00 -9.48
N THR A 22 23.43 9.09 -10.19
CA THR A 22 24.09 10.28 -9.65
C THR A 22 23.21 11.51 -9.84
N TRP A 23 23.33 12.47 -8.93
CA TRP A 23 22.56 13.70 -8.96
C TRP A 23 23.48 14.92 -8.87
N VAL A 24 23.18 15.92 -9.68
CA VAL A 24 23.63 17.30 -9.46
C VAL A 24 22.50 18.05 -8.79
N LEU A 25 22.81 18.71 -7.68
CA LEU A 25 21.83 19.38 -6.83
C LEU A 25 22.04 20.88 -6.83
N ASP A 26 20.96 21.62 -6.60
CA ASP A 26 21.05 23.06 -6.43
C ASP A 26 21.81 23.49 -5.15
N ALA A 27 22.40 24.68 -5.22
CA ALA A 27 23.21 25.25 -4.14
C ALA A 27 22.39 25.85 -2.99
N GLU A 28 21.05 25.82 -3.06
CA GLU A 28 20.19 26.48 -2.08
C GLU A 28 20.36 25.84 -0.69
N PRO A 29 20.64 26.64 0.35
CA PRO A 29 21.08 26.16 1.66
C PRO A 29 19.96 25.69 2.61
N GLU A 30 18.68 25.84 2.26
CA GLU A 30 17.55 25.57 3.19
C GLU A 30 16.52 24.51 2.75
N SER A 31 16.59 23.95 1.53
CA SER A 31 15.75 22.80 1.17
C SER A 31 16.30 21.51 1.80
N ALA A 32 15.42 20.53 2.04
CA ALA A 32 15.65 19.18 2.57
C ALA A 32 17.05 18.55 2.35
N SER A 33 17.35 17.49 3.11
CA SER A 33 18.61 16.72 3.03
C SER A 33 19.01 16.17 1.64
N PHE A 34 18.19 16.37 0.61
CA PHE A 34 18.45 16.02 -0.79
C PHE A 34 18.70 17.22 -1.73
N GLY A 35 18.40 18.48 -1.38
CA GLY A 35 18.42 19.58 -2.38
C GLY A 35 17.43 19.37 -3.54
N ARG A 36 17.26 20.35 -4.43
CA ARG A 36 16.51 20.10 -5.68
C ARG A 36 17.44 19.50 -6.72
N VAL A 37 16.96 18.50 -7.46
CA VAL A 37 17.71 17.82 -8.52
C VAL A 37 17.77 18.73 -9.74
N LEU A 38 18.96 19.01 -10.25
CA LEU A 38 19.17 19.72 -11.52
C LEU A 38 19.46 18.72 -12.65
N GLU A 39 20.20 17.65 -12.32
CA GLU A 39 20.57 16.60 -13.24
C GLU A 39 20.47 15.27 -12.50
N GLU A 40 19.91 14.26 -13.16
CA GLU A 40 20.02 12.87 -12.72
C GLU A 40 20.59 12.03 -13.85
N THR A 41 21.68 11.33 -13.56
CA THR A 41 22.36 10.46 -14.54
C THR A 41 22.36 9.03 -14.06
N ILE A 42 21.94 8.12 -14.95
CA ILE A 42 22.21 6.69 -14.85
C ILE A 42 23.36 6.34 -15.78
N THR A 43 24.38 5.64 -15.27
CA THR A 43 25.55 5.19 -16.05
C THR A 43 25.43 3.71 -16.40
N ILE A 44 25.20 3.38 -17.66
CA ILE A 44 25.26 2.00 -18.14
C ILE A 44 26.74 1.67 -18.41
N ASP A 45 27.49 1.27 -17.36
CA ASP A 45 28.93 0.95 -17.43
C ASP A 45 29.21 -0.41 -18.11
N ASP A 46 29.34 -0.47 -19.42
CA ASP A 46 29.60 -1.71 -20.17
C ASP A 46 31.02 -2.26 -20.00
N GLY A 47 31.81 -1.66 -19.10
CA GLY A 47 33.21 -1.99 -18.86
C GLY A 47 34.14 -1.46 -19.94
N ASN A 48 33.62 -0.72 -20.92
CA ASN A 48 34.36 -0.02 -21.94
C ASN A 48 34.08 1.50 -21.83
N PRO A 49 35.04 2.31 -21.37
CA PRO A 49 34.84 3.76 -21.17
C PRO A 49 34.62 4.56 -22.47
N LEU A 50 34.58 3.89 -23.62
CA LEU A 50 34.22 4.48 -24.92
C LEU A 50 32.78 4.15 -25.36
N THR A 51 32.10 3.24 -24.68
CA THR A 51 30.72 2.79 -24.97
C THR A 51 29.82 2.75 -23.73
N ASP A 52 30.33 3.14 -22.56
CA ASP A 52 29.51 3.51 -21.41
C ASP A 52 28.50 4.60 -21.79
N ASP A 53 27.24 4.22 -21.93
CA ASP A 53 26.16 5.17 -22.17
C ASP A 53 25.70 5.76 -20.83
N ALA A 54 25.76 7.09 -20.75
CA ALA A 54 25.19 7.84 -19.64
C ALA A 54 23.88 8.48 -20.12
N TYR A 55 22.79 8.08 -19.50
CA TYR A 55 21.48 8.66 -19.77
C TYR A 55 21.16 9.66 -18.67
N THR A 56 21.02 10.92 -19.06
CA THR A 56 20.81 12.03 -18.14
C THR A 56 19.48 12.71 -18.41
N ARG A 57 18.72 12.95 -17.35
CA ARG A 57 17.57 13.86 -17.35
C ARG A 57 17.88 15.14 -16.60
N TYR A 58 17.28 16.24 -17.03
CA TYR A 58 17.55 17.59 -16.57
C TYR A 58 16.29 18.27 -16.05
N TYR A 59 16.47 19.08 -15.03
CA TYR A 59 15.40 19.84 -14.40
C TYR A 59 15.84 21.31 -14.28
N ALA A 60 15.00 22.20 -14.79
CA ALA A 60 15.14 23.63 -14.57
C ALA A 60 13.97 24.13 -13.73
N TYR A 61 14.26 25.05 -12.81
CA TYR A 61 13.25 25.65 -11.95
C TYR A 61 13.17 27.15 -12.18
N ASP A 62 11.96 27.69 -12.03
CA ASP A 62 11.74 29.12 -12.05
C ASP A 62 12.23 29.80 -10.75
N ALA A 63 12.11 31.13 -10.68
CA ALA A 63 12.53 31.92 -9.52
C ALA A 63 11.70 31.62 -8.25
N ALA A 64 10.51 31.03 -8.36
CA ALA A 64 9.68 30.57 -7.25
C ALA A 64 10.01 29.13 -6.82
N GLY A 65 10.89 28.47 -7.57
CA GLY A 65 11.40 27.14 -7.33
C GLY A 65 10.51 26.00 -7.85
N ARG A 66 9.59 26.30 -8.77
CA ARG A 66 8.72 25.35 -9.46
C ARG A 66 9.38 24.83 -10.74
N LEU A 67 9.10 23.60 -11.14
CA LEU A 67 9.68 22.98 -12.33
C LEU A 67 9.24 23.74 -13.59
N SER A 68 10.15 24.43 -14.27
CA SER A 68 9.87 25.16 -15.51
C SER A 68 10.21 24.36 -16.76
N ARG A 69 11.14 23.42 -16.68
CA ARG A 69 11.55 22.58 -17.80
C ARG A 69 12.05 21.23 -17.30
N TYR A 70 11.65 20.17 -17.98
CA TYR A 70 12.12 18.81 -17.80
C TYR A 70 12.66 18.32 -19.15
N VAL A 71 13.88 17.79 -19.16
CA VAL A 71 14.40 17.08 -20.32
C VAL A 71 14.64 15.66 -19.86
N ASP A 72 13.98 14.70 -20.49
CA ASP A 72 14.09 13.31 -20.11
C ASP A 72 15.36 12.65 -20.68
N ARG A 73 15.60 11.39 -20.33
CA ARG A 73 16.78 10.62 -20.78
C ARG A 73 16.76 10.28 -22.26
N MET A 74 15.62 10.42 -22.94
CA MET A 74 15.49 10.31 -24.39
C MET A 74 15.79 11.63 -25.10
N GLY A 75 15.98 12.73 -24.34
CA GLY A 75 16.17 14.08 -24.86
C GLY A 75 14.87 14.80 -25.22
N ARG A 76 13.71 14.23 -24.90
CA ARG A 76 12.41 14.90 -25.08
C ARG A 76 12.27 16.01 -24.04
N THR A 77 11.75 17.16 -24.44
CA THR A 77 11.60 18.31 -23.53
C THR A 77 10.14 18.56 -23.20
N THR A 78 9.85 18.76 -21.92
CA THR A 78 8.59 19.31 -21.43
C THR A 78 8.83 20.67 -20.78
N GLU A 79 8.19 21.71 -21.28
CA GLU A 79 8.17 23.03 -20.64
C GLU A 79 6.87 23.23 -19.86
N TYR A 80 7.00 23.84 -18.69
CA TYR A 80 5.89 24.18 -17.82
C TYR A 80 5.85 25.68 -17.61
N ALA A 81 4.67 26.27 -17.79
CA ALA A 81 4.40 27.61 -17.29
C ALA A 81 3.37 27.57 -16.18
N TYR A 82 3.37 28.62 -15.38
CA TYR A 82 2.47 28.76 -14.26
C TYR A 82 1.82 30.14 -14.29
N PHE A 83 0.57 30.20 -13.84
CA PHE A 83 -0.12 31.48 -13.66
C PHE A 83 0.67 32.38 -12.71
N ALA A 84 0.98 33.59 -13.20
CA ALA A 84 1.83 34.57 -12.51
C ALA A 84 1.09 35.44 -11.49
N SER A 85 -0.24 35.46 -11.53
CA SER A 85 -1.09 36.26 -10.63
C SER A 85 -2.54 35.81 -10.70
N GLY A 86 -3.35 36.16 -9.69
CA GLY A 86 -4.78 35.84 -9.63
C GLY A 86 -5.06 34.61 -8.76
N ASP A 87 -6.31 34.13 -8.75
CA ASP A 87 -6.71 33.01 -7.88
C ASP A 87 -6.05 31.67 -8.29
N ALA A 88 -5.59 31.59 -9.53
CA ALA A 88 -4.81 30.48 -10.06
C ALA A 88 -3.28 30.64 -9.85
N GLU A 89 -2.80 31.73 -9.24
CA GLU A 89 -1.36 31.95 -9.04
C GLU A 89 -0.70 30.74 -8.42
N GLY A 90 0.41 30.30 -9.02
CA GLY A 90 1.08 29.09 -8.58
C GLY A 90 0.75 27.84 -9.40
N ARG A 91 -0.45 27.76 -10.01
CA ARG A 91 -0.91 26.58 -10.76
C ARG A 91 -0.35 26.54 -12.18
N ILE A 92 -0.23 25.34 -12.73
CA ILE A 92 0.29 25.13 -14.09
C ILE A 92 -0.69 25.73 -15.09
N GLN A 93 -0.19 26.53 -16.01
CA GLN A 93 -0.96 27.15 -17.08
C GLN A 93 -0.92 26.31 -18.35
N TYR A 94 0.25 25.79 -18.69
CA TYR A 94 0.40 24.88 -19.82
C TYR A 94 1.60 23.94 -19.62
N GLU A 95 1.54 22.85 -20.36
CA GLU A 95 2.65 22.00 -20.73
C GLU A 95 2.88 22.04 -22.23
N LYS A 96 4.13 22.14 -22.64
CA LYS A 96 4.53 22.02 -24.04
C LYS A 96 5.52 20.89 -24.17
N TRP A 97 5.22 19.96 -25.06
CA TRP A 97 6.03 18.80 -25.32
C TRP A 97 6.78 19.00 -26.63
N TYR A 98 8.07 18.73 -26.63
CA TYR A 98 8.96 18.86 -27.78
C TYR A 98 9.68 17.54 -28.01
N ALA A 99 9.88 17.18 -29.28
CA ALA A 99 10.55 15.94 -29.63
C ALA A 99 12.03 15.98 -29.23
N ALA A 100 12.68 14.81 -29.25
CA ALA A 100 14.09 14.72 -28.96
C ALA A 100 14.92 15.51 -30.00
N GLY A 101 15.71 16.46 -29.51
CA GLY A 101 16.58 17.30 -30.34
C GLY A 101 15.98 18.65 -30.76
N ASP A 102 14.69 18.88 -30.51
CA ASP A 102 14.04 20.18 -30.74
C ASP A 102 14.59 21.23 -29.75
N ASP A 103 14.73 22.48 -30.22
CA ASP A 103 14.98 23.64 -29.37
C ASP A 103 13.66 24.38 -29.10
N PRO A 104 13.15 24.39 -27.85
CA PRO A 104 11.92 25.10 -27.50
C PRO A 104 11.90 26.61 -27.82
N GLU A 105 13.05 27.23 -28.08
CA GLU A 105 13.14 28.63 -28.52
C GLU A 105 12.95 28.81 -30.04
N GLU A 106 13.19 27.76 -30.85
CA GLU A 106 13.19 27.82 -32.32
C GLU A 106 12.14 26.92 -32.97
N ASP A 107 11.78 25.80 -32.34
CA ASP A 107 10.90 24.76 -32.85
C ASP A 107 9.51 24.82 -32.19
N ASP A 108 8.49 24.40 -32.94
CA ASP A 108 7.12 24.29 -32.44
C ASP A 108 6.96 23.01 -31.60
N PRO A 109 6.20 23.06 -30.48
CA PRO A 109 5.92 21.86 -29.69
C PRO A 109 5.13 20.83 -30.50
N VAL A 110 5.43 19.54 -30.28
CA VAL A 110 4.66 18.42 -30.85
C VAL A 110 3.29 18.26 -30.20
N ARG A 111 3.12 18.78 -28.98
CA ARG A 111 1.84 18.79 -28.27
C ARG A 111 1.81 19.92 -27.24
N VAL A 112 0.68 20.62 -27.14
CA VAL A 112 0.44 21.63 -26.11
C VAL A 112 -0.79 21.22 -25.31
N ILE A 113 -0.64 21.25 -23.98
CA ILE A 113 -1.73 20.99 -23.05
C ILE A 113 -1.93 22.25 -22.22
N GLU A 114 -3.06 22.93 -22.37
CA GLU A 114 -3.41 24.14 -21.64
C GLU A 114 -4.43 23.86 -20.53
N TYR A 115 -4.22 24.51 -19.38
CA TYR A 115 -5.03 24.35 -18.18
C TYR A 115 -5.77 25.64 -17.82
N GLY A 116 -7.09 25.55 -17.76
CA GLY A 116 -7.98 26.58 -17.27
C GLY A 116 -8.45 26.30 -15.85
N TYR A 117 -8.48 27.34 -15.01
CA TYR A 117 -9.11 27.27 -13.69
C TYR A 117 -10.02 28.48 -13.50
N ALA A 118 -11.28 28.24 -13.14
CA ALA A 118 -12.19 29.29 -12.68
C ALA A 118 -12.48 29.11 -11.20
N PHE A 119 -12.52 30.22 -10.46
CA PHE A 119 -12.82 30.23 -9.04
C PHE A 119 -14.05 31.09 -8.74
N ASP A 120 -14.80 30.71 -7.71
CA ASP A 120 -15.82 31.58 -7.15
C ASP A 120 -15.22 32.66 -6.22
N ALA A 121 -16.07 33.57 -5.73
CA ALA A 121 -15.67 34.63 -4.81
C ALA A 121 -15.15 34.14 -3.44
N ALA A 122 -15.30 32.85 -3.12
CA ALA A 122 -14.77 32.22 -1.92
C ALA A 122 -13.43 31.49 -2.18
N GLY A 123 -12.90 31.55 -3.41
CA GLY A 123 -11.65 30.90 -3.81
C GLY A 123 -11.76 29.39 -4.02
N ARG A 124 -12.98 28.87 -4.27
CA ARG A 124 -13.23 27.45 -4.57
C ARG A 124 -13.23 27.26 -6.09
N LEU A 125 -12.64 26.16 -6.57
CA LEU A 125 -12.53 25.84 -8.00
C LEU A 125 -13.91 25.47 -8.55
N VAL A 126 -14.49 26.26 -9.45
CA VAL A 126 -15.82 26.00 -10.06
C VAL A 126 -15.75 25.43 -11.47
N GLU A 127 -14.60 25.53 -12.11
CA GLU A 127 -14.38 24.98 -13.45
C GLU A 127 -12.90 24.66 -13.61
N PHE A 128 -12.62 23.50 -14.19
CA PHE A 128 -11.31 23.13 -14.67
C PHE A 128 -11.41 22.71 -16.13
N THR A 129 -10.50 23.20 -16.96
CA THR A 129 -10.53 22.97 -18.41
C THR A 129 -9.18 22.46 -18.86
N VAL A 130 -9.17 21.46 -19.72
CA VAL A 130 -7.98 20.97 -20.41
C VAL A 130 -8.21 21.13 -21.90
N THR A 131 -7.30 21.87 -22.55
CA THR A 131 -7.21 21.92 -24.02
C THR A 131 -5.97 21.16 -24.41
N ASP A 132 -6.06 20.27 -25.37
CA ASP A 132 -4.94 19.45 -25.83
C ASP A 132 -4.93 19.43 -27.36
N ASP A 133 -3.82 19.83 -27.98
CA ASP A 133 -3.69 19.95 -29.43
C ASP A 133 -3.76 18.59 -30.17
N ASP A 134 -3.62 17.47 -29.46
CA ASP A 134 -3.86 16.11 -30.00
C ASP A 134 -5.37 15.78 -30.11
N PHE A 135 -6.25 16.52 -29.42
CA PHE A 135 -7.67 16.49 -29.73
C PHE A 135 -7.88 17.21 -31.07
N ASP A 136 -8.79 16.71 -31.93
CA ASP A 136 -9.04 17.31 -33.25
C ASP A 136 -9.17 18.85 -33.11
N PRO A 137 -8.50 19.66 -33.95
CA PRO A 137 -8.52 21.13 -33.82
C PRO A 137 -9.91 21.77 -34.00
N ASN A 138 -10.94 20.98 -34.32
CA ASN A 138 -12.36 21.37 -34.30
C ASN A 138 -13.13 20.85 -33.06
N THR A 139 -12.49 20.07 -32.19
CA THR A 139 -13.06 19.51 -30.96
C THR A 139 -12.91 20.47 -29.79
N GLU A 140 -13.90 20.45 -28.92
CA GLU A 140 -14.02 21.35 -27.76
C GLU A 140 -13.05 20.92 -26.64
N ASN A 141 -12.93 21.72 -25.59
CA ASN A 141 -12.07 21.40 -24.46
C ASN A 141 -12.72 20.32 -23.58
N VAL A 142 -11.93 19.50 -22.87
CA VAL A 142 -12.48 18.70 -21.77
C VAL A 142 -12.68 19.63 -20.58
N SER A 143 -13.89 19.71 -20.05
CA SER A 143 -14.20 20.56 -18.91
C SER A 143 -14.81 19.77 -17.74
N PHE A 144 -14.45 20.18 -16.53
CA PHE A 144 -14.99 19.69 -15.28
C PHE A 144 -15.61 20.85 -14.53
N VAL A 145 -16.93 20.83 -14.37
CA VAL A 145 -17.67 21.92 -13.72
C VAL A 145 -18.07 21.51 -12.31
N TYR A 146 -17.61 22.26 -11.32
CA TYR A 146 -17.81 22.00 -9.90
C TYR A 146 -18.83 22.96 -9.32
N SER A 147 -19.80 22.44 -8.57
CA SER A 147 -20.74 23.25 -7.79
C SER A 147 -20.56 23.00 -6.30
N TYR A 148 -20.84 24.01 -5.48
CA TYR A 148 -20.76 23.90 -4.02
C TYR A 148 -21.98 24.49 -3.34
N ASP A 149 -22.30 23.97 -2.15
CA ASP A 149 -23.28 24.59 -1.27
C ASP A 149 -22.72 25.83 -0.54
N ALA A 150 -23.57 26.45 0.29
CA ALA A 150 -23.19 27.60 1.10
C ALA A 150 -22.22 27.26 2.25
N ALA A 151 -22.07 25.99 2.63
CA ALA A 151 -21.17 25.52 3.67
C ALA A 151 -19.77 25.14 3.14
N GLY A 152 -19.62 25.00 1.82
CA GLY A 152 -18.34 24.65 1.19
C GLY A 152 -18.27 23.22 0.65
N TYR A 153 -19.32 22.42 0.80
CA TYR A 153 -19.34 21.04 0.31
C TYR A 153 -19.58 21.00 -1.20
N LEU A 154 -18.86 20.13 -1.90
CA LEU A 154 -18.96 19.92 -3.34
C LEU A 154 -20.30 19.24 -3.65
N THR A 155 -21.22 19.89 -4.34
CA THR A 155 -22.56 19.35 -4.62
C THR A 155 -22.70 18.72 -6.00
N SER A 156 -21.81 19.02 -6.93
CA SER A 156 -21.77 18.31 -8.21
C SER A 156 -20.44 18.45 -8.93
N VAL A 157 -20.15 17.48 -9.79
CA VAL A 157 -19.13 17.53 -10.84
C VAL A 157 -19.77 17.11 -12.14
N ALA A 158 -19.75 17.98 -13.16
CA ALA A 158 -20.14 17.64 -14.52
C ALA A 158 -18.88 17.40 -15.35
N TRP A 159 -18.83 16.24 -16.01
CA TRP A 159 -17.81 15.84 -16.97
C TRP A 159 -18.33 16.17 -18.36
N ASP A 160 -17.71 17.15 -18.99
CA ASP A 160 -17.97 17.52 -20.36
C ASP A 160 -17.05 16.70 -21.28
N PHE A 161 -17.63 15.65 -21.87
CA PHE A 161 -16.93 14.74 -22.76
C PHE A 161 -16.82 15.28 -24.19
N ALA A 162 -17.35 16.47 -24.48
CA ALA A 162 -17.30 17.04 -25.83
C ALA A 162 -15.87 17.16 -26.37
N GLY A 163 -14.88 17.35 -25.49
CA GLY A 163 -13.47 17.41 -25.84
C GLY A 163 -12.69 16.09 -25.87
N LEU A 164 -13.30 14.95 -25.54
CA LEU A 164 -12.62 13.65 -25.48
C LEU A 164 -12.70 12.83 -26.79
N THR A 165 -13.29 13.37 -27.86
CA THR A 165 -13.76 12.54 -28.98
C THR A 165 -13.26 12.94 -30.37
N VAL A 166 -13.09 11.92 -31.21
CA VAL A 166 -13.10 11.99 -32.68
C VAL A 166 -14.54 11.83 -33.24
N ALA A 167 -15.52 11.53 -32.37
CA ALA A 167 -16.93 11.28 -32.67
C ALA A 167 -17.83 12.30 -31.94
N SER A 168 -18.46 13.20 -32.69
CA SER A 168 -19.37 14.22 -32.16
C SER A 168 -20.57 13.62 -31.40
N GLY A 169 -20.79 14.03 -30.14
CA GLY A 169 -22.09 13.89 -29.47
C GLY A 169 -22.19 12.96 -28.25
N LEU A 170 -21.08 12.64 -27.57
CA LEU A 170 -21.16 11.95 -26.27
C LEU A 170 -21.95 12.79 -25.25
N PRO A 171 -22.79 12.16 -24.42
CA PRO A 171 -23.51 12.85 -23.35
C PRO A 171 -22.58 13.22 -22.20
N ASP A 172 -22.73 14.43 -21.65
CA ASP A 172 -22.08 14.82 -20.40
C ASP A 172 -22.48 13.89 -19.25
N VAL A 173 -21.57 13.60 -18.33
CA VAL A 173 -21.90 12.86 -17.11
C VAL A 173 -21.81 13.78 -15.90
N THR A 174 -22.92 13.94 -15.20
CA THR A 174 -22.97 14.71 -13.96
C THR A 174 -23.09 13.79 -12.75
N LEU A 175 -22.16 13.91 -11.80
CA LEU A 175 -22.27 13.34 -10.47
C LEU A 175 -22.74 14.42 -9.50
N ALA A 176 -23.86 14.20 -8.84
CA ALA A 176 -24.43 15.11 -7.83
C ALA A 176 -24.28 14.51 -6.43
N TYR A 177 -23.84 15.32 -5.47
CA TYR A 177 -23.50 14.91 -4.12
C TYR A 177 -24.40 15.57 -3.08
N THR A 178 -24.85 14.79 -2.10
CA THR A 178 -25.67 15.28 -0.99
C THR A 178 -24.99 15.00 0.34
N TYR A 179 -24.98 15.99 1.25
CA TYR A 179 -24.35 15.87 2.57
C TYR A 179 -25.35 16.04 3.70
N ALA A 180 -25.10 15.36 4.82
CA ALA A 180 -25.80 15.58 6.07
C ALA A 180 -24.78 15.67 7.22
N SER A 181 -24.78 16.80 7.95
CA SER A 181 -23.83 17.07 9.03
C SER A 181 -22.34 16.93 8.65
N GLY A 182 -22.02 17.08 7.37
CA GLY A 182 -20.66 17.01 6.82
C GLY A 182 -20.26 15.65 6.26
N ASP A 183 -21.08 14.60 6.45
CA ASP A 183 -20.86 13.28 5.83
C ASP A 183 -21.60 13.20 4.49
N LEU A 184 -21.01 12.55 3.48
CA LEU A 184 -21.59 12.33 2.16
C LEU A 184 -22.71 11.28 2.26
N VAL A 185 -23.97 11.65 2.12
CA VAL A 185 -25.13 10.76 2.27
C VAL A 185 -25.77 10.31 0.95
N GLY A 186 -25.36 10.87 -0.19
CA GLY A 186 -25.75 10.33 -1.48
C GLY A 186 -24.95 10.87 -2.66
N THR A 187 -24.85 10.05 -3.69
CA THR A 187 -24.22 10.35 -4.99
C THR A 187 -25.17 9.90 -6.09
N GLN A 188 -25.57 10.80 -6.99
CA GLN A 188 -26.46 10.50 -8.11
C GLN A 188 -25.76 10.79 -9.43
N ALA A 189 -25.82 9.86 -10.38
CA ALA A 189 -25.33 10.06 -11.74
C ALA A 189 -26.46 10.54 -12.67
N THR A 190 -26.09 11.30 -13.68
CA THR A 190 -26.95 11.71 -14.81
C THR A 190 -26.11 11.66 -16.08
N ILE A 191 -26.58 10.93 -17.09
CA ILE A 191 -25.95 10.79 -18.40
C ILE A 191 -26.77 11.64 -19.38
N GLY A 192 -26.18 12.73 -19.85
CA GLY A 192 -26.85 13.76 -20.63
C GLY A 192 -28.00 14.39 -19.83
N ALA A 193 -29.23 14.14 -20.27
CA ALA A 193 -30.44 14.60 -19.57
C ALA A 193 -31.13 13.49 -18.76
N THR A 194 -30.62 12.26 -18.80
CA THR A 194 -31.25 11.08 -18.21
C THR A 194 -30.57 10.73 -16.90
N ALA A 195 -31.31 10.71 -15.80
CA ALA A 195 -30.79 10.26 -14.52
C ALA A 195 -30.40 8.77 -14.62
N ASP A 196 -29.36 8.36 -13.91
CA ASP A 196 -28.89 6.98 -13.87
C ASP A 196 -28.92 6.48 -12.43
N PHE A 197 -27.84 5.90 -11.91
CA PHE A 197 -27.82 5.38 -10.55
C PHE A 197 -27.94 6.48 -9.48
N ASN A 198 -28.54 6.10 -8.34
CA ASN A 198 -28.53 6.88 -7.11
C ASN A 198 -28.00 6.03 -5.95
N ASN A 199 -26.82 6.40 -5.47
CA ASN A 199 -26.20 5.83 -4.27
C ASN A 199 -26.66 6.59 -3.02
N ALA A 200 -27.00 5.87 -1.95
CA ALA A 200 -27.27 6.47 -0.64
C ALA A 200 -26.40 5.82 0.45
N TYR A 201 -25.86 6.64 1.33
CA TYR A 201 -24.90 6.23 2.36
C TYR A 201 -25.43 6.53 3.76
N THR A 202 -25.26 5.60 4.70
CA THR A 202 -25.52 5.83 6.12
C THR A 202 -24.29 5.58 6.96
N TYR A 203 -24.10 6.39 8.01
CA TYR A 203 -22.92 6.30 8.88
C TYR A 203 -23.33 6.06 10.32
N ASP A 204 -22.42 5.46 11.09
CA ASP A 204 -22.54 5.45 12.54
C ASP A 204 -22.05 6.76 13.19
N SER A 205 -22.12 6.85 14.51
CA SER A 205 -21.66 8.04 15.25
C SER A 205 -20.15 8.30 15.20
N PHE A 206 -19.36 7.36 14.64
CA PHE A 206 -17.93 7.52 14.42
C PHE A 206 -17.63 7.97 12.98
N GLY A 207 -18.65 8.13 12.13
CA GLY A 207 -18.50 8.50 10.73
C GLY A 207 -18.01 7.35 9.85
N ARG A 208 -18.22 6.10 10.28
CA ARG A 208 -17.92 4.90 9.47
C ARG A 208 -19.15 4.50 8.68
N LEU A 209 -18.96 4.11 7.41
CA LEU A 209 -20.05 3.68 6.53
C LEU A 209 -20.71 2.40 7.08
N THR A 210 -22.00 2.44 7.31
CA THR A 210 -22.82 1.33 7.83
C THR A 210 -23.79 0.76 6.80
N ARG A 211 -24.09 1.53 5.76
CA ARG A 211 -24.87 1.06 4.62
C ARG A 211 -24.52 1.85 3.39
N VAL A 212 -24.46 1.16 2.25
CA VAL A 212 -24.60 1.76 0.93
C VAL A 212 -25.75 1.09 0.20
N THR A 213 -26.54 1.86 -0.53
CA THR A 213 -27.54 1.34 -1.47
C THR A 213 -27.34 1.98 -2.83
N GLN A 214 -27.64 1.26 -3.92
CA GLN A 214 -27.75 1.79 -5.28
C GLN A 214 -29.13 1.43 -5.84
N THR A 215 -29.78 2.38 -6.51
CA THR A 215 -31.14 2.25 -7.05
C THR A 215 -31.32 3.15 -8.25
N ASP A 216 -32.42 2.97 -8.98
CA ASP A 216 -32.81 3.82 -10.09
C ASP A 216 -33.38 5.16 -9.61
N VAL A 217 -33.49 6.09 -10.55
CA VAL A 217 -34.17 7.36 -10.35
C VAL A 217 -35.43 7.33 -11.20
N ALA A 218 -36.58 7.63 -10.61
CA ALA A 218 -37.85 7.58 -11.32
C ALA A 218 -37.83 8.42 -12.62
N GLY A 219 -37.97 7.74 -13.77
CA GLY A 219 -37.91 8.36 -15.10
C GLY A 219 -36.51 8.46 -15.71
N GLY A 220 -35.49 7.92 -15.04
CA GLY A 220 -34.14 7.71 -15.55
C GLY A 220 -33.94 6.30 -16.13
N ASN A 221 -32.68 5.93 -16.33
CA ASN A 221 -32.28 4.59 -16.74
C ASN A 221 -32.65 3.57 -15.65
N PRO A 222 -33.04 2.34 -16.03
CA PRO A 222 -33.22 1.26 -15.07
C PRO A 222 -31.88 0.91 -14.42
N VAL A 223 -31.93 0.69 -13.10
CA VAL A 223 -30.80 0.29 -12.27
C VAL A 223 -31.31 -0.72 -11.26
N ALA A 224 -30.68 -1.88 -11.20
CA ALA A 224 -31.05 -2.91 -10.24
C ALA A 224 -30.77 -2.45 -8.81
N ASP A 225 -31.73 -2.71 -7.91
CA ASP A 225 -31.60 -2.40 -6.49
C ASP A 225 -30.47 -3.22 -5.85
N LYS A 226 -29.52 -2.52 -5.21
CA LYS A 226 -28.39 -3.11 -4.51
C LYS A 226 -28.25 -2.49 -3.14
N ARG A 227 -27.95 -3.30 -2.12
CA ARG A 227 -27.67 -2.81 -0.76
C ARG A 227 -26.57 -3.63 -0.11
N ALA A 228 -25.66 -2.94 0.59
CA ALA A 228 -24.68 -3.58 1.47
C ALA A 228 -24.69 -2.92 2.85
N ASP A 229 -24.83 -3.73 3.90
CA ASP A 229 -24.78 -3.30 5.30
C ASP A 229 -23.45 -3.70 5.94
N PHE A 230 -22.80 -2.76 6.63
CA PHE A 230 -21.51 -2.94 7.28
C PHE A 230 -21.65 -2.87 8.80
N ALA A 231 -21.02 -3.81 9.49
CA ALA A 231 -20.82 -3.72 10.94
C ALA A 231 -19.33 -3.70 11.25
N TYR A 232 -18.97 -3.14 12.41
CA TYR A 232 -17.59 -3.03 12.86
C TYR A 232 -17.40 -3.61 14.26
N THR A 233 -16.17 -4.00 14.56
CA THR A 233 -15.74 -4.35 15.91
C THR A 233 -15.63 -3.08 16.77
N ASP A 234 -15.55 -3.28 18.09
CA ASP A 234 -15.28 -2.19 19.05
C ASP A 234 -13.93 -1.49 18.77
N ALA A 235 -13.01 -2.16 18.07
CA ALA A 235 -11.69 -1.63 17.70
C ALA A 235 -11.69 -0.82 16.39
N GLY A 236 -12.83 -0.69 15.69
CA GLY A 236 -12.87 0.05 14.42
C GLY A 236 -12.84 -0.81 13.16
N GLN A 237 -12.57 -2.12 13.30
CA GLN A 237 -12.29 -3.01 12.17
C GLN A 237 -13.59 -3.55 11.56
N LEU A 238 -13.62 -3.78 10.26
CA LEU A 238 -14.79 -4.34 9.58
C LEU A 238 -15.11 -5.71 10.17
N LYS A 239 -16.38 -5.95 10.53
CA LYS A 239 -16.84 -7.17 11.20
C LYS A 239 -17.73 -7.99 10.29
N THR A 240 -18.69 -7.35 9.62
CA THR A 240 -19.57 -8.02 8.65
C THR A 240 -19.86 -7.11 7.46
N ILE A 241 -20.08 -7.73 6.31
CA ILE A 241 -20.72 -7.15 5.13
C ILE A 241 -21.92 -8.04 4.80
N ALA A 242 -23.14 -7.52 4.78
CA ALA A 242 -24.32 -8.25 4.30
C ALA A 242 -24.83 -7.60 3.02
N ARG A 243 -24.87 -8.36 1.93
CA ARG A 243 -25.27 -7.91 0.58
C ARG A 243 -26.70 -8.33 0.29
N TYR A 244 -27.49 -7.44 -0.29
CA TYR A 244 -28.90 -7.66 -0.62
C TYR A 244 -29.23 -7.16 -2.02
N ALA A 245 -30.05 -7.92 -2.74
CA ALA A 245 -30.58 -7.59 -4.06
C ALA A 245 -31.90 -6.79 -3.98
N ASP A 246 -32.13 -6.14 -2.83
CA ASP A 246 -33.26 -5.25 -2.60
C ASP A 246 -32.89 -4.18 -1.56
N LEU A 247 -33.57 -3.04 -1.62
CA LEU A 247 -33.33 -1.93 -0.68
C LEU A 247 -33.87 -2.24 0.73
N GLY A 248 -34.90 -3.09 0.83
CA GLY A 248 -35.54 -3.47 2.09
C GLY A 248 -34.67 -4.36 2.98
N GLY A 249 -33.75 -5.10 2.37
CA GLY A 249 -32.87 -6.08 3.04
C GLY A 249 -33.58 -7.41 3.32
N ALA A 250 -34.50 -7.80 2.45
CA ALA A 250 -35.21 -9.08 2.53
C ALA A 250 -34.55 -10.18 1.68
N ASN A 251 -33.95 -9.81 0.55
CA ASN A 251 -33.32 -10.68 -0.44
C ASN A 251 -31.81 -10.69 -0.20
N LEU A 252 -31.38 -11.44 0.82
CA LEU A 252 -29.97 -11.61 1.13
C LEU A 252 -29.26 -12.34 -0.03
N VAL A 253 -28.07 -11.88 -0.39
CA VAL A 253 -27.19 -12.47 -1.40
C VAL A 253 -26.10 -13.27 -0.72
N ALA A 254 -25.30 -12.58 0.11
CA ALA A 254 -24.21 -13.20 0.86
C ALA A 254 -23.85 -12.35 2.09
N THR A 255 -23.31 -13.01 3.12
CA THR A 255 -22.72 -12.37 4.29
C THR A 255 -21.24 -12.68 4.36
N SER A 256 -20.39 -11.67 4.51
CA SER A 256 -18.96 -11.82 4.79
C SER A 256 -18.68 -11.48 6.24
N THR A 257 -18.03 -12.36 6.99
CA THR A 257 -17.69 -12.17 8.41
C THR A 257 -16.19 -12.18 8.60
N PHE A 258 -15.66 -11.15 9.26
CA PHE A 258 -14.25 -10.96 9.53
C PHE A 258 -13.95 -11.25 11.00
N THR A 259 -12.89 -12.01 11.23
CA THR A 259 -12.38 -12.33 12.57
C THR A 259 -10.93 -11.90 12.68
N TYR A 260 -10.53 -11.45 13.88
CA TYR A 260 -9.20 -10.89 14.10
C TYR A 260 -8.52 -11.55 15.30
N ASP A 261 -7.20 -11.65 15.26
CA ASP A 261 -6.41 -12.09 16.41
C ASP A 261 -6.59 -11.10 17.57
N PRO A 262 -7.03 -11.55 18.77
CA PRO A 262 -7.34 -10.65 19.88
C PRO A 262 -6.11 -9.99 20.51
N SER A 263 -4.90 -10.49 20.24
CA SER A 263 -3.64 -9.99 20.78
C SER A 263 -2.89 -9.07 19.82
N LEU A 264 -2.93 -9.37 18.51
CA LEU A 264 -2.20 -8.68 17.45
C LEU A 264 -3.09 -7.77 16.61
N GLY A 265 -4.39 -8.07 16.50
CA GLY A 265 -5.35 -7.29 15.72
C GLY A 265 -5.32 -7.57 14.21
N TRP A 266 -4.53 -8.52 13.75
CA TRP A 266 -4.48 -8.96 12.35
C TRP A 266 -5.70 -9.80 11.97
N LEU A 267 -6.05 -9.82 10.69
CA LEU A 267 -7.18 -10.58 10.17
C LEU A 267 -6.87 -12.07 10.34
N ALA A 268 -7.58 -12.78 11.21
CA ALA A 268 -7.38 -14.20 11.47
C ALA A 268 -8.29 -15.10 10.63
N GLY A 269 -9.39 -14.55 10.11
CA GLY A 269 -10.26 -15.29 9.20
C GLY A 269 -11.32 -14.42 8.54
N LEU A 270 -11.78 -14.89 7.40
CA LEU A 270 -12.81 -14.29 6.56
C LEU A 270 -13.74 -15.41 6.07
N VAL A 271 -15.04 -15.31 6.34
CA VAL A 271 -16.03 -16.31 5.92
C VAL A 271 -17.08 -15.64 5.07
N HIS A 272 -17.31 -16.14 3.87
CA HIS A 272 -18.44 -15.78 3.01
C HIS A 272 -19.50 -16.88 3.09
N GLU A 273 -20.68 -16.52 3.56
CA GLU A 273 -21.87 -17.37 3.58
C GLU A 273 -22.80 -16.91 2.45
N ILE A 274 -23.04 -17.76 1.46
CA ILE A 274 -23.89 -17.48 0.30
C ILE A 274 -25.32 -17.89 0.64
N ASN A 275 -26.29 -17.02 0.33
CA ASN A 275 -27.69 -17.29 0.61
C ASN A 275 -28.32 -18.12 -0.52
N ASN A 276 -28.17 -19.44 -0.42
CA ASN A 276 -28.78 -20.41 -1.33
C ASN A 276 -29.24 -21.68 -0.60
N ALA A 277 -29.88 -22.59 -1.31
CA ALA A 277 -30.42 -23.82 -0.72
C ALA A 277 -29.34 -24.73 -0.13
N ASN A 278 -28.13 -24.71 -0.71
CA ASN A 278 -26.98 -25.50 -0.26
C ASN A 278 -26.29 -24.90 0.98
N GLN A 279 -26.56 -23.62 1.29
CA GLN A 279 -25.85 -22.85 2.31
C GLN A 279 -24.35 -22.81 2.04
N ASP A 280 -23.98 -22.50 0.79
CA ASP A 280 -22.59 -22.53 0.37
C ASP A 280 -21.72 -21.57 1.20
N VAL A 281 -20.52 -22.02 1.56
CA VAL A 281 -19.57 -21.27 2.39
C VAL A 281 -18.17 -21.31 1.79
N VAL A 282 -17.53 -20.14 1.74
CA VAL A 282 -16.11 -19.99 1.43
C VAL A 282 -15.41 -19.35 2.63
N ALA A 283 -14.48 -20.07 3.25
CA ALA A 283 -13.81 -19.64 4.47
C ALA A 283 -12.30 -19.59 4.29
N TYR A 284 -11.71 -18.47 4.67
CA TYR A 284 -10.29 -18.23 4.77
C TYR A 284 -9.87 -18.16 6.24
N ALA A 285 -8.78 -18.83 6.61
CA ALA A 285 -8.15 -18.70 7.91
C ALA A 285 -6.67 -18.36 7.75
N TYR A 286 -6.20 -17.37 8.50
CA TYR A 286 -4.85 -16.83 8.38
C TYR A 286 -4.09 -17.03 9.69
N THR A 287 -2.87 -17.54 9.59
CA THR A 287 -1.88 -17.44 10.66
C THR A 287 -0.76 -16.51 10.22
N HIS A 288 -0.05 -15.93 11.20
CA HIS A 288 0.97 -14.92 10.92
C HIS A 288 2.25 -15.24 11.67
N GLN A 289 3.36 -14.85 11.05
CA GLN A 289 4.68 -14.83 11.66
C GLN A 289 4.76 -13.69 12.70
N PRO A 290 5.75 -13.70 13.61
CA PRO A 290 5.85 -12.69 14.66
C PRO A 290 6.00 -11.23 14.18
N ASP A 291 6.40 -11.01 12.92
CA ASP A 291 6.54 -9.71 12.27
C ASP A 291 5.28 -9.23 11.53
N GLY A 292 4.31 -10.13 11.30
CA GLY A 292 3.04 -9.82 10.66
C GLY A 292 2.86 -10.33 9.25
N GLN A 293 3.86 -11.00 8.68
CA GLN A 293 3.68 -11.69 7.41
C GLN A 293 2.77 -12.92 7.61
N ILE A 294 1.89 -13.18 6.64
CA ILE A 294 1.03 -14.37 6.63
C ILE A 294 1.92 -15.61 6.54
N ASP A 295 1.79 -16.50 7.52
CA ASP A 295 2.52 -17.77 7.59
C ASP A 295 1.74 -18.87 6.85
N THR A 296 0.43 -18.94 7.10
CA THR A 296 -0.46 -19.89 6.41
C THR A 296 -1.79 -19.24 6.05
N LEU A 297 -2.33 -19.62 4.89
CA LEU A 297 -3.71 -19.34 4.46
C LEU A 297 -4.40 -20.69 4.21
N ALA A 298 -5.42 -21.01 5.00
CA ALA A 298 -6.30 -22.14 4.73
C ALA A 298 -7.58 -21.65 4.04
N LEU A 299 -7.93 -22.28 2.93
CA LEU A 299 -9.15 -22.03 2.17
C LEU A 299 -10.02 -23.29 2.23
N ASP A 300 -11.15 -23.19 2.90
CA ASP A 300 -12.19 -24.21 2.96
C ASP A 300 -13.39 -23.74 2.13
N ARG A 301 -13.77 -24.51 1.11
CA ARG A 301 -14.94 -24.23 0.27
C ARG A 301 -15.92 -25.39 0.39
N ASP A 302 -17.15 -25.09 0.79
CA ASP A 302 -18.30 -25.96 0.67
C ASP A 302 -19.26 -25.29 -0.30
N VAL A 303 -19.12 -25.60 -1.59
CA VAL A 303 -19.88 -24.99 -2.68
C VAL A 303 -20.48 -26.10 -3.51
N ASP A 304 -21.78 -26.01 -3.83
CA ASP A 304 -22.52 -27.02 -4.60
C ASP A 304 -22.42 -28.44 -4.00
N ASN A 305 -22.49 -28.53 -2.67
CA ASN A 305 -22.29 -29.77 -1.90
C ASN A 305 -20.93 -30.44 -2.15
N THR A 306 -19.94 -29.69 -2.63
CA THR A 306 -18.58 -30.16 -2.87
C THR A 306 -17.65 -29.49 -1.88
N LEU A 307 -17.20 -30.27 -0.89
CA LEU A 307 -16.23 -29.80 0.10
C LEU A 307 -14.81 -29.95 -0.44
N THR A 308 -14.10 -28.83 -0.54
CA THR A 308 -12.67 -28.76 -0.83
C THR A 308 -11.96 -27.96 0.26
N SER A 309 -10.73 -28.34 0.55
CA SER A 309 -9.90 -27.67 1.56
C SER A 309 -8.46 -27.68 1.07
N GLU A 310 -7.83 -26.53 1.12
CA GLU A 310 -6.42 -26.38 0.83
C GLU A 310 -5.75 -25.47 1.86
N THR A 311 -4.49 -25.76 2.20
CA THR A 311 -3.69 -24.87 3.03
C THR A 311 -2.42 -24.49 2.31
N ARG A 312 -2.25 -23.19 2.07
CA ARG A 312 -1.04 -22.58 1.53
C ARG A 312 -0.14 -22.14 2.68
N GLN A 313 1.13 -22.50 2.62
CA GLN A 313 2.18 -22.09 3.56
C GLN A 313 3.19 -21.22 2.85
N PHE A 314 3.46 -20.04 3.38
CA PHE A 314 4.33 -19.04 2.78
C PHE A 314 5.67 -19.01 3.51
N THR A 315 6.76 -19.06 2.74
CA THR A 315 8.12 -18.94 3.28
C THR A 315 8.77 -17.71 2.68
N TYR A 316 9.40 -16.92 3.54
CA TYR A 316 10.09 -15.68 3.18
C TYR A 316 11.59 -15.81 3.46
N ASP A 317 12.40 -15.02 2.75
CA ASP A 317 13.81 -14.87 3.06
C ASP A 317 14.06 -13.84 4.19
N GLN A 318 15.33 -13.55 4.47
CA GLN A 318 15.70 -12.59 5.53
C GLN A 318 15.37 -11.13 5.19
N GLN A 319 15.08 -10.83 3.92
CA GLN A 319 14.67 -9.52 3.46
C GLN A 319 13.14 -9.36 3.48
N GLY A 320 12.41 -10.43 3.81
CA GLY A 320 10.95 -10.48 3.82
C GLY A 320 10.35 -10.84 2.46
N GLN A 321 11.15 -11.25 1.48
CA GLN A 321 10.69 -11.56 0.13
C GLN A 321 10.12 -12.98 0.08
N LEU A 322 9.00 -13.19 -0.61
CA LEU A 322 8.37 -14.50 -0.75
C LEU A 322 9.23 -15.43 -1.60
N ILE A 323 9.71 -16.54 -1.04
CA ILE A 323 10.56 -17.52 -1.74
C ILE A 323 9.88 -18.86 -2.02
N GLN A 324 8.79 -19.18 -1.33
CA GLN A 324 8.09 -20.45 -1.53
C GLN A 324 6.63 -20.38 -1.08
N VAL A 325 5.74 -21.00 -1.86
CA VAL A 325 4.38 -21.37 -1.44
C VAL A 325 4.26 -22.88 -1.50
N SER A 326 3.80 -23.48 -0.40
CA SER A 326 3.52 -24.92 -0.33
C SER A 326 2.04 -25.17 -0.12
N LEU A 327 1.45 -26.07 -0.90
CA LEU A 327 0.05 -26.45 -0.84
C LEU A 327 -0.09 -27.80 -0.14
N ASP A 328 -0.89 -27.86 0.93
CA ASP A 328 -1.37 -29.12 1.50
C ASP A 328 -2.85 -29.31 1.17
N ALA A 329 -3.12 -30.28 0.29
CA ALA A 329 -4.47 -30.71 -0.10
C ALA A 329 -4.82 -32.10 0.47
N GLY A 330 -4.27 -32.46 1.64
CA GLY A 330 -4.55 -33.72 2.35
C GLY A 330 -3.55 -34.85 2.09
N GLY A 331 -2.43 -34.55 1.42
CA GLY A 331 -1.31 -35.47 1.15
C GLY A 331 0.01 -35.07 1.83
N GLY A 332 0.01 -33.96 2.58
CA GLY A 332 1.20 -33.27 3.07
C GLY A 332 1.60 -32.11 2.14
N PRO A 333 2.35 -31.11 2.64
CA PRO A 333 2.68 -29.91 1.88
C PRO A 333 3.61 -30.24 0.72
N ALA A 334 3.18 -29.89 -0.51
CA ALA A 334 4.00 -29.91 -1.70
C ALA A 334 4.30 -28.47 -2.13
N THR A 335 5.54 -28.19 -2.52
CA THR A 335 5.89 -26.89 -3.10
C THR A 335 5.14 -26.71 -4.41
N VAL A 336 4.32 -25.66 -4.50
CA VAL A 336 3.56 -25.29 -5.69
C VAL A 336 4.09 -24.01 -6.33
N GLU A 337 4.73 -23.15 -5.54
CA GLU A 337 5.42 -21.98 -6.04
C GLU A 337 6.81 -21.87 -5.40
N GLN A 338 7.82 -21.50 -6.18
CA GLN A 338 9.18 -21.27 -5.69
C GLN A 338 9.83 -20.12 -6.45
N TYR A 339 10.46 -19.21 -5.71
CA TYR A 339 11.06 -18.00 -6.27
C TYR A 339 12.49 -17.83 -5.79
N GLN A 340 13.33 -17.21 -6.62
CA GLN A 340 14.66 -16.75 -6.23
C GLN A 340 14.88 -15.32 -6.70
N TYR A 341 15.63 -14.57 -5.91
CA TYR A 341 15.98 -13.19 -6.17
C TYR A 341 17.49 -12.98 -6.18
N ASP A 342 17.94 -12.02 -6.97
CA ASP A 342 19.30 -11.49 -6.86
C ASP A 342 19.45 -10.56 -5.64
N ALA A 343 20.64 -9.97 -5.46
CA ALA A 343 20.91 -9.08 -4.34
C ALA A 343 20.16 -7.73 -4.40
N ALA A 344 19.71 -7.30 -5.59
CA ALA A 344 18.89 -6.10 -5.78
C ALA A 344 17.38 -6.39 -5.67
N GLY A 345 17.02 -7.66 -5.50
CA GLY A 345 15.64 -8.11 -5.37
C GLY A 345 14.95 -8.33 -6.71
N ASN A 346 15.69 -8.43 -7.82
CA ASN A 346 15.12 -8.86 -9.09
C ASN A 346 14.85 -10.36 -9.04
N ARG A 347 13.73 -10.80 -9.61
CA ARG A 347 13.45 -12.23 -9.77
C ARG A 347 14.44 -12.83 -10.77
N VAL A 348 15.02 -13.98 -10.43
CA VAL A 348 15.94 -14.75 -11.30
C VAL A 348 15.38 -16.14 -11.66
N SER A 349 14.45 -16.65 -10.87
CA SER A 349 13.67 -17.84 -11.23
C SER A 349 12.30 -17.83 -10.57
N ALA A 350 11.32 -18.40 -11.27
CA ALA A 350 10.03 -18.79 -10.71
C ALA A 350 9.72 -20.23 -11.13
N THR A 351 9.09 -20.98 -10.26
CA THR A 351 8.45 -22.26 -10.60
C THR A 351 7.05 -22.20 -10.04
N VAL A 352 6.03 -22.33 -10.90
CA VAL A 352 4.61 -22.28 -10.54
C VAL A 352 3.95 -23.54 -11.12
N GLY A 353 3.50 -24.44 -10.24
CA GLY A 353 3.05 -25.77 -10.64
C GLY A 353 4.16 -26.55 -11.34
N SER A 354 3.92 -26.93 -12.60
CA SER A 354 4.93 -27.57 -13.45
C SER A 354 5.69 -26.60 -14.36
N ALA A 355 5.28 -25.34 -14.43
CA ALA A 355 5.96 -24.31 -15.22
C ALA A 355 7.18 -23.80 -14.46
N SER A 356 8.29 -23.59 -15.17
CA SER A 356 9.51 -23.04 -14.61
C SER A 356 10.06 -22.00 -15.58
N SER A 357 10.28 -20.79 -15.07
CA SER A 357 10.74 -19.65 -15.83
C SER A 357 12.07 -19.16 -15.24
N GLY A 358 13.07 -18.97 -16.11
CA GLY A 358 14.35 -18.34 -15.77
C GLY A 358 14.32 -16.88 -16.18
N TYR A 359 14.68 -15.97 -15.28
CA TYR A 359 14.66 -14.53 -15.55
C TYR A 359 16.11 -14.02 -15.56
N THR A 360 16.43 -13.17 -16.52
CA THR A 360 17.73 -12.52 -16.64
C THR A 360 17.58 -11.03 -16.36
N PRO A 361 17.77 -10.58 -15.11
CA PRO A 361 17.84 -9.16 -14.81
C PRO A 361 19.10 -8.56 -15.44
N GLY A 362 18.89 -7.46 -16.15
CA GLY A 362 19.91 -6.61 -16.69
C GLY A 362 20.25 -5.43 -15.80
N ARG A 363 20.89 -4.44 -16.43
CA ARG A 363 21.28 -3.19 -15.79
C ARG A 363 20.06 -2.38 -15.39
N TYR A 364 20.21 -1.60 -14.32
CA TYR A 364 19.16 -0.77 -13.75
C TYR A 364 17.89 -1.56 -13.39
N ASN A 365 18.03 -2.86 -13.11
CA ASN A 365 16.93 -3.74 -12.72
C ASN A 365 15.89 -3.94 -13.83
N ARG A 366 16.26 -3.66 -15.09
CA ARG A 366 15.45 -3.95 -16.29
C ARG A 366 15.55 -5.44 -16.60
N LEU A 367 14.46 -6.07 -17.04
CA LEU A 367 14.47 -7.49 -17.38
C LEU A 367 14.97 -7.68 -18.81
N GLU A 368 16.07 -8.39 -19.06
CA GLU A 368 16.61 -8.56 -20.43
C GLU A 368 15.94 -9.73 -21.16
N SER A 369 15.75 -10.85 -20.47
CA SER A 369 15.11 -12.03 -21.04
C SER A 369 14.40 -12.90 -20.02
N VAL A 370 13.44 -13.68 -20.50
CA VAL A 370 12.76 -14.74 -19.74
C VAL A 370 12.77 -16.01 -20.56
N VAL A 371 13.19 -17.13 -19.95
CA VAL A 371 13.21 -18.44 -20.57
C VAL A 371 12.10 -19.30 -19.97
N GLU A 372 11.15 -19.74 -20.80
CA GLU A 372 10.01 -20.56 -20.42
C GLU A 372 9.99 -21.86 -21.25
N GLY A 373 10.46 -22.96 -20.66
CA GLY A 373 10.62 -24.20 -21.40
C GLY A 373 11.67 -24.08 -22.51
N THR A 374 11.25 -24.04 -23.78
CA THR A 374 12.12 -23.80 -24.95
C THR A 374 12.05 -22.38 -25.47
N ASP A 375 11.10 -21.60 -24.97
CA ASP A 375 10.78 -20.28 -25.49
C ASP A 375 11.64 -19.25 -24.75
N VAL A 376 12.28 -18.36 -25.51
CA VAL A 376 13.11 -17.29 -24.97
C VAL A 376 12.45 -15.98 -25.35
N TRP A 377 12.03 -15.21 -24.36
CA TRP A 377 11.41 -13.92 -24.53
C TRP A 377 12.45 -12.83 -24.34
N GLY A 378 12.56 -11.92 -25.31
CA GLY A 378 13.40 -10.73 -25.26
C GLY A 378 12.60 -9.49 -24.88
N PHE A 379 13.23 -8.56 -24.16
CA PHE A 379 12.60 -7.32 -23.70
C PHE A 379 13.46 -6.10 -24.02
N GLY A 380 12.83 -5.05 -24.53
CA GLY A 380 13.47 -3.78 -24.87
C GLY A 380 12.91 -2.62 -24.04
N TYR A 381 13.77 -1.70 -23.62
CA TYR A 381 13.40 -0.52 -22.84
C TYR A 381 13.88 0.75 -23.52
N ASP A 382 13.12 1.83 -23.35
CA ASP A 382 13.63 3.16 -23.68
C ASP A 382 14.66 3.67 -22.64
N ALA A 383 15.19 4.86 -22.89
CA ALA A 383 16.17 5.47 -21.99
C ALA A 383 15.55 5.89 -20.65
N GLU A 384 14.24 6.19 -20.59
CA GLU A 384 13.50 6.50 -19.37
C GLU A 384 13.21 5.26 -18.52
N GLY A 385 13.36 4.06 -19.09
CA GLY A 385 13.13 2.79 -18.40
C GLY A 385 11.70 2.29 -18.57
N ASN A 386 10.95 2.74 -19.56
CA ASN A 386 9.68 2.13 -19.92
C ASN A 386 9.93 0.90 -20.79
N LEU A 387 9.22 -0.20 -20.56
CA LEU A 387 9.24 -1.35 -21.47
C LEU A 387 8.61 -0.92 -22.79
N VAL A 388 9.34 -1.04 -23.90
CA VAL A 388 8.85 -0.66 -25.25
C VAL A 388 8.66 -1.85 -26.17
N LEU A 389 9.24 -3.00 -25.84
CA LEU A 389 9.21 -4.17 -26.71
C LEU A 389 9.25 -5.48 -25.90
N LYS A 390 8.43 -6.44 -26.30
CA LYS A 390 8.47 -7.86 -25.89
C LYS A 390 8.38 -8.71 -27.16
N PHE A 391 9.15 -9.79 -27.27
CA PHE A 391 9.06 -10.67 -28.43
C PHE A 391 9.57 -12.08 -28.10
N LEU A 392 9.09 -13.08 -28.82
CA LEU A 392 9.67 -14.42 -28.81
C LEU A 392 10.95 -14.41 -29.66
N ASP A 393 12.10 -14.43 -28.98
CA ASP A 393 13.46 -14.40 -29.52
C ASP A 393 13.86 -15.81 -29.98
N ALA A 394 13.51 -16.13 -31.23
CA ALA A 394 13.65 -17.48 -31.75
C ALA A 394 15.11 -17.86 -32.03
N ASP A 395 16.00 -16.86 -32.19
CA ASP A 395 17.42 -17.07 -32.46
C ASP A 395 18.33 -16.79 -31.25
N GLU A 396 17.74 -16.48 -30.09
CA GLU A 396 18.41 -16.16 -28.83
C GLU A 396 19.43 -15.00 -28.98
N SER A 397 19.17 -14.06 -29.89
CA SER A 397 20.08 -12.96 -30.18
C SER A 397 20.00 -11.82 -29.17
N GLY A 398 18.93 -11.76 -28.37
CA GLY A 398 18.63 -10.67 -27.44
C GLY A 398 18.23 -9.38 -28.16
N SER A 399 17.84 -9.45 -29.43
CA SER A 399 17.42 -8.30 -30.23
C SER A 399 16.36 -8.74 -31.22
N LEU A 400 15.44 -7.85 -31.57
CA LEU A 400 14.39 -8.18 -32.54
C LEU A 400 14.98 -8.32 -33.95
N THR A 401 14.94 -9.53 -34.51
CA THR A 401 15.50 -9.87 -35.82
C THR A 401 14.55 -10.70 -36.71
N THR A 402 15.03 -11.00 -37.92
CA THR A 402 14.27 -11.82 -38.89
C THR A 402 14.17 -13.26 -38.43
N GLY A 403 13.00 -13.65 -37.94
CA GLY A 403 12.72 -15.00 -37.43
C GLY A 403 11.84 -14.97 -36.19
N ASP A 404 11.83 -13.84 -35.50
CA ASP A 404 11.06 -13.64 -34.27
C ASP A 404 9.57 -13.47 -34.53
N THR A 405 8.79 -13.84 -33.52
CA THR A 405 7.32 -13.88 -33.54
C THR A 405 6.76 -13.30 -32.24
N GLU A 406 5.43 -13.17 -32.16
CA GLU A 406 4.73 -12.73 -30.95
C GLU A 406 5.32 -11.42 -30.39
N VAL A 407 5.45 -10.43 -31.28
CA VAL A 407 6.05 -9.14 -30.96
C VAL A 407 4.97 -8.23 -30.37
N THR A 408 5.24 -7.63 -29.22
CA THR A 408 4.40 -6.62 -28.59
C THR A 408 5.19 -5.33 -28.43
N GLU A 409 4.66 -4.24 -28.97
CA GLU A 409 5.19 -2.90 -28.81
C GLU A 409 4.36 -2.11 -27.80
N TYR A 410 5.03 -1.35 -26.95
CA TYR A 410 4.40 -0.51 -25.92
C TYR A 410 4.76 0.95 -26.19
N ALA A 411 3.74 1.79 -26.40
CA ALA A 411 3.90 3.20 -26.68
C ALA A 411 3.67 4.06 -25.43
N TRP A 412 4.55 5.04 -25.21
CA TRP A 412 4.55 5.88 -24.01
C TRP A 412 4.58 7.38 -24.35
N ASP A 413 3.87 8.19 -23.57
CA ASP A 413 3.86 9.65 -23.75
C ASP A 413 5.00 10.36 -23.00
N HIS A 414 5.06 11.71 -23.06
CA HIS A 414 6.08 12.52 -22.37
C HIS A 414 5.98 12.50 -20.84
N ARG A 415 4.90 11.94 -20.29
CA ARG A 415 4.70 11.73 -18.86
C ARG A 415 5.02 10.28 -18.44
N ASN A 416 5.55 9.47 -19.36
CA ASN A 416 5.82 8.04 -19.15
C ASN A 416 4.53 7.26 -18.78
N ARG A 417 3.42 7.59 -19.44
CA ARG A 417 2.15 6.83 -19.35
C ARG A 417 2.01 5.95 -20.58
N LEU A 418 1.61 4.69 -20.39
CA LEU A 418 1.39 3.75 -21.50
C LEU A 418 0.14 4.18 -22.27
N VAL A 419 0.29 4.62 -23.51
CA VAL A 419 -0.80 5.10 -24.36
C VAL A 419 -1.21 4.11 -25.45
N GLY A 420 -0.40 3.08 -25.71
CA GLY A 420 -0.75 2.04 -26.65
C GLY A 420 0.01 0.73 -26.46
N VAL A 421 -0.62 -0.38 -26.83
CA VAL A 421 -0.05 -1.73 -26.92
C VAL A 421 -0.42 -2.30 -28.28
N TYR A 422 0.59 -2.66 -29.06
CA TYR A 422 0.42 -3.16 -30.42
C TYR A 422 1.04 -4.54 -30.54
N SER A 423 0.23 -5.54 -30.87
CA SER A 423 0.68 -6.92 -31.04
C SER A 423 0.89 -7.24 -32.52
N PHE A 424 1.91 -8.01 -32.84
CA PHE A 424 2.27 -8.44 -34.19
C PHE A 424 2.67 -9.92 -34.17
N ASP A 425 2.13 -10.68 -35.13
CA ASP A 425 2.39 -12.13 -35.19
C ASP A 425 3.86 -12.43 -35.55
N THR A 426 4.48 -11.60 -36.40
CA THR A 426 5.85 -11.83 -36.90
C THR A 426 6.67 -10.54 -37.03
N PHE A 427 7.99 -10.67 -37.04
CA PHE A 427 8.91 -9.58 -37.40
C PHE A 427 8.56 -8.86 -38.71
N SER A 428 7.98 -9.56 -39.70
CA SER A 428 7.67 -8.96 -41.00
C SER A 428 6.48 -7.99 -40.93
N ASP A 429 5.61 -8.16 -39.94
CA ASP A 429 4.42 -7.33 -39.72
C ASP A 429 4.72 -6.16 -38.77
N TYR A 430 5.78 -6.28 -37.97
CA TYR A 430 6.20 -5.30 -36.96
C TYR A 430 6.20 -3.86 -37.51
N ALA A 431 5.64 -2.94 -36.70
CA ALA A 431 5.47 -1.51 -36.97
C ALA A 431 4.65 -1.15 -38.23
N THR A 432 4.02 -2.13 -38.92
CA THR A 432 3.29 -1.86 -40.17
C THR A 432 1.88 -2.44 -40.22
N ASN A 433 1.65 -3.58 -39.58
CA ASN A 433 0.35 -4.27 -39.63
C ASN A 433 0.12 -5.03 -38.32
N PRO A 434 -0.27 -4.34 -37.24
CA PRO A 434 -0.59 -5.00 -35.97
C PRO A 434 -1.76 -5.97 -36.15
N SER A 435 -1.69 -7.11 -35.46
CA SER A 435 -2.80 -8.06 -35.36
C SER A 435 -3.81 -7.68 -34.27
N GLN A 436 -3.42 -6.80 -33.35
CA GLN A 436 -4.26 -6.20 -32.34
C GLN A 436 -3.71 -4.84 -31.90
N GLU A 437 -4.59 -3.86 -31.74
CA GLU A 437 -4.28 -2.51 -31.26
C GLU A 437 -5.09 -2.19 -30.01
N VAL A 438 -4.41 -1.81 -28.93
CA VAL A 438 -5.05 -1.31 -27.70
C VAL A 438 -4.50 0.07 -27.38
N GLU A 439 -5.37 1.08 -27.25
CA GLU A 439 -4.98 2.45 -26.95
C GLU A 439 -5.64 2.95 -25.67
N TYR A 440 -4.92 3.76 -24.89
CA TYR A 440 -5.38 4.29 -23.61
C TYR A 440 -5.40 5.81 -23.60
N ALA A 441 -6.48 6.38 -23.05
CA ALA A 441 -6.57 7.82 -22.80
C ALA A 441 -6.60 8.11 -21.30
N TYR A 442 -5.87 9.15 -20.90
CA TYR A 442 -5.78 9.59 -19.51
C TYR A 442 -6.29 11.00 -19.35
N ASP A 443 -6.88 11.29 -18.19
CA ASP A 443 -7.12 12.66 -17.79
C ASP A 443 -5.85 13.33 -17.21
N TYR A 444 -6.01 14.59 -16.82
CA TYR A 444 -4.94 15.40 -16.23
C TYR A 444 -4.41 14.87 -14.88
N LEU A 445 -5.15 14.00 -14.18
CA LEU A 445 -4.76 13.37 -12.92
C LEU A 445 -4.07 12.01 -13.12
N ASN A 446 -3.82 11.61 -14.37
CA ASN A 446 -3.35 10.29 -14.77
C ASN A 446 -4.35 9.17 -14.42
N ARG A 447 -5.65 9.43 -14.51
CA ARG A 447 -6.68 8.38 -14.42
C ARG A 447 -7.00 7.87 -15.82
N LEU A 448 -7.13 6.55 -15.98
CA LEU A 448 -7.48 5.91 -17.25
C LEU A 448 -8.95 6.19 -17.58
N VAL A 449 -9.23 7.09 -18.50
CA VAL A 449 -10.60 7.51 -18.82
C VAL A 449 -11.17 6.89 -20.10
N ALA A 450 -10.34 6.24 -20.91
CA ALA A 450 -10.80 5.43 -22.03
C ALA A 450 -9.82 4.33 -22.41
N ARG A 451 -10.34 3.23 -22.95
CA ARG A 451 -9.61 2.17 -23.66
C ARG A 451 -10.22 2.02 -25.04
N THR A 452 -9.40 1.84 -26.07
CA THR A 452 -9.84 1.54 -27.44
C THR A 452 -9.19 0.23 -27.86
N VAL A 453 -9.98 -0.75 -28.32
CA VAL A 453 -9.49 -2.05 -28.78
C VAL A 453 -9.92 -2.22 -30.23
N ASP A 454 -8.96 -2.31 -31.15
CA ASP A 454 -9.20 -2.47 -32.60
C ASP A 454 -10.22 -1.46 -33.19
N GLY A 455 -10.26 -0.25 -32.61
CA GLY A 455 -11.16 0.85 -32.99
C GLY A 455 -12.43 0.98 -32.14
N ASP A 456 -12.80 -0.04 -31.36
CA ASP A 456 -13.97 0.01 -30.47
C ASP A 456 -13.57 0.66 -29.14
N ARG A 457 -14.23 1.76 -28.77
CA ARG A 457 -13.83 2.59 -27.62
C ARG A 457 -14.83 2.54 -26.48
N GLU A 458 -14.30 2.48 -25.27
CA GLU A 458 -15.07 2.57 -24.03
C GLU A 458 -14.52 3.68 -23.13
N TYR A 459 -15.39 4.20 -22.26
CA TYR A 459 -15.07 5.31 -21.36
C TYR A 459 -15.33 4.94 -19.91
N PHE A 460 -14.49 5.48 -19.01
CA PHE A 460 -14.56 5.21 -17.57
C PHE A 460 -14.81 6.50 -16.79
N VAL A 461 -15.90 6.54 -16.03
CA VAL A 461 -16.25 7.68 -15.18
C VAL A 461 -15.86 7.37 -13.74
N TYR A 462 -15.04 8.23 -13.16
CA TYR A 462 -14.60 8.10 -11.77
C TYR A 462 -15.49 8.90 -10.83
N ASP A 463 -15.88 8.33 -9.69
CA ASP A 463 -16.44 9.12 -8.59
C ASP A 463 -15.34 10.00 -7.99
N HIS A 464 -15.61 11.30 -7.94
CA HIS A 464 -14.71 12.27 -7.37
C HIS A 464 -14.84 12.23 -5.85
N ASP A 465 -13.85 11.66 -5.16
CA ASP A 465 -13.80 11.76 -3.70
C ASP A 465 -13.65 13.24 -3.31
N ALA A 466 -14.72 13.81 -2.74
CA ALA A 466 -14.78 15.16 -2.24
C ALA A 466 -13.70 15.48 -1.17
N ALA A 467 -13.03 14.47 -0.61
CA ALA A 467 -11.85 14.66 0.25
C ALA A 467 -10.60 15.15 -0.52
N THR A 468 -10.52 14.93 -1.83
CA THR A 468 -9.34 15.24 -2.66
C THR A 468 -9.25 16.68 -3.14
N ASN A 469 -10.17 17.57 -2.75
CA ASN A 469 -10.05 19.02 -3.00
C ASN A 469 -8.77 19.63 -2.40
N TRP A 470 -8.04 18.88 -1.56
CA TRP A 470 -6.71 19.27 -1.06
C TRP A 470 -5.55 19.03 -2.05
N GLY A 471 -5.71 18.13 -3.04
CA GLY A 471 -4.64 17.77 -3.98
C GLY A 471 -4.22 18.93 -4.87
N LEU A 472 -5.17 19.76 -5.29
CA LEU A 472 -4.89 20.86 -6.20
C LEU A 472 -4.05 22.00 -5.62
N LYS A 473 -3.86 22.11 -4.29
CA LYS A 473 -3.03 23.16 -3.70
C LYS A 473 -1.57 22.74 -3.45
N ASN A 474 -1.31 21.45 -3.30
CA ASN A 474 0.02 20.92 -2.94
C ASN A 474 0.76 20.22 -4.10
N LEU A 475 0.10 19.95 -5.23
CA LEU A 475 0.71 19.29 -6.39
C LEU A 475 1.70 20.16 -7.20
N SER A 476 1.81 21.45 -6.87
CA SER A 476 2.69 22.38 -7.60
C SER A 476 4.03 22.66 -6.92
N THR A 477 4.28 22.21 -5.69
CA THR A 477 5.57 22.48 -5.04
C THR A 477 6.47 21.27 -5.15
N SER A 478 7.11 21.15 -6.31
CA SER A 478 8.23 20.26 -6.66
C SER A 478 9.48 20.53 -5.79
N LYS A 479 9.34 20.53 -4.46
CA LYS A 479 10.49 20.67 -3.56
C LYS A 479 11.42 19.46 -3.63
N ASP A 480 10.94 18.34 -4.17
CA ASP A 480 11.62 17.05 -4.19
C ASP A 480 11.83 16.46 -5.61
N GLY A 481 11.65 17.25 -6.68
CA GLY A 481 11.95 16.80 -8.05
C GLY A 481 10.98 15.74 -8.64
N THR A 482 9.84 15.50 -7.99
CA THR A 482 8.77 14.65 -8.55
C THR A 482 8.03 15.39 -9.67
N ILE A 483 7.69 14.66 -10.73
CA ILE A 483 6.84 15.12 -11.84
C ILE A 483 5.60 15.80 -11.24
N PRO A 484 5.21 17.00 -11.69
CA PRO A 484 4.14 17.81 -11.08
C PRO A 484 2.73 17.21 -11.16
N PHE A 485 2.58 16.00 -11.70
CA PHE A 485 1.29 15.34 -11.91
C PHE A 485 1.28 13.93 -11.34
N GLY A 486 0.20 13.65 -10.63
CA GLY A 486 -0.11 12.42 -9.93
C GLY A 486 -0.99 12.78 -8.74
N ALA A 487 -2.05 12.01 -8.46
CA ALA A 487 -2.77 12.19 -7.21
C ALA A 487 -1.79 12.13 -6.03
N ASN A 488 -2.12 12.78 -4.91
CA ASN A 488 -1.36 12.55 -3.68
C ASN A 488 -1.25 11.03 -3.49
N PRO A 489 -0.04 10.44 -3.35
CA PRO A 489 0.13 8.99 -3.22
C PRO A 489 -0.58 8.39 -2.01
N ALA A 490 -1.12 9.22 -1.11
CA ALA A 490 -1.94 8.83 0.03
C ALA A 490 -3.47 8.84 -0.23
N THR A 491 -3.94 9.36 -1.37
CA THR A 491 -5.37 9.45 -1.70
C THR A 491 -5.64 8.78 -3.03
N ASP A 492 -6.37 7.67 -2.96
CA ASP A 492 -7.02 7.02 -4.10
C ASP A 492 -7.67 8.09 -5.01
N SER A 493 -7.41 8.05 -6.31
CA SER A 493 -7.81 9.09 -7.27
C SER A 493 -9.29 9.00 -7.69
N GLY A 494 -10.11 8.39 -6.84
CA GLY A 494 -11.47 7.99 -7.13
C GLY A 494 -11.55 6.57 -7.70
N GLN A 495 -12.74 6.00 -7.69
CA GLN A 495 -13.04 4.67 -8.24
C GLN A 495 -13.93 4.80 -9.48
N ILE A 496 -13.77 3.92 -10.46
CA ILE A 496 -14.65 3.87 -11.62
C ILE A 496 -16.04 3.45 -11.15
N VAL A 497 -17.06 4.25 -11.43
CA VAL A 497 -18.46 3.98 -11.05
C VAL A 497 -19.36 3.70 -12.24
N LEU A 498 -18.97 4.14 -13.44
CA LEU A 498 -19.65 3.88 -14.71
C LEU A 498 -18.64 3.53 -15.79
N GLN A 499 -19.04 2.59 -16.64
CA GLN A 499 -18.44 2.34 -17.95
C GLN A 499 -19.47 2.68 -19.02
N LEU A 500 -19.02 3.35 -20.08
CA LEU A 500 -19.84 3.71 -21.23
C LEU A 500 -19.23 3.11 -22.51
N ASP A 501 -20.09 2.75 -23.46
CA ASP A 501 -19.65 2.39 -24.82
C ASP A 501 -19.27 3.63 -25.65
N GLU A 502 -18.89 3.38 -26.91
CA GLU A 502 -18.50 4.41 -27.88
C GLU A 502 -19.58 5.46 -28.17
N THR A 503 -20.84 5.12 -27.90
CA THR A 503 -22.01 6.00 -28.10
C THR A 503 -22.40 6.76 -26.83
N GLY A 504 -21.78 6.45 -25.69
CA GLY A 504 -22.06 7.03 -24.39
C GLY A 504 -23.20 6.35 -23.64
N GLU A 505 -23.65 5.18 -24.10
CA GLU A 505 -24.63 4.37 -23.37
C GLU A 505 -23.93 3.59 -22.26
N PRO A 506 -24.55 3.46 -21.07
CA PRO A 506 -23.95 2.74 -19.96
C PRO A 506 -23.87 1.23 -20.26
N THR A 507 -22.70 0.65 -20.02
CA THR A 507 -22.46 -0.81 -20.13
C THR A 507 -22.26 -1.44 -18.76
N HIS A 508 -21.68 -0.72 -17.79
CA HIS A 508 -21.49 -1.21 -16.42
C HIS A 508 -21.72 -0.14 -15.35
N ARG A 509 -22.20 -0.59 -14.18
CA ARG A 509 -22.30 0.22 -12.96
C ARG A 509 -21.64 -0.50 -11.79
N TYR A 510 -20.75 0.20 -11.09
CA TYR A 510 -20.01 -0.40 -9.98
C TYR A 510 -20.48 0.13 -8.63
N LEU A 511 -20.65 -0.79 -7.68
CA LEU A 511 -20.95 -0.47 -6.28
C LEU A 511 -19.75 -0.82 -5.40
N TRP A 512 -19.24 0.19 -4.70
CA TRP A 512 -18.03 0.08 -3.89
C TRP A 512 -18.29 0.07 -2.38
N GLY A 513 -17.42 -0.61 -1.65
CA GLY A 513 -17.39 -0.65 -0.19
C GLY A 513 -16.47 0.42 0.41
N PRO A 514 -16.37 0.48 1.76
CA PRO A 514 -15.62 1.51 2.47
C PRO A 514 -14.09 1.30 2.48
N ALA A 515 -13.59 0.17 1.95
CA ALA A 515 -12.16 -0.09 1.85
C ALA A 515 -11.67 0.19 0.42
N VAL A 516 -10.37 0.48 0.31
CA VAL A 516 -9.70 0.65 -0.98
C VAL A 516 -9.87 -0.65 -1.79
N ASP A 517 -10.20 -0.50 -3.06
CA ASP A 517 -10.37 -1.59 -4.02
C ASP A 517 -11.39 -2.66 -3.59
N MET A 518 -12.39 -2.28 -2.79
CA MET A 518 -13.46 -3.18 -2.35
C MET A 518 -14.67 -3.10 -3.26
N LEU A 519 -14.60 -3.77 -4.41
CA LEU A 519 -15.77 -3.93 -5.28
C LEU A 519 -16.80 -4.82 -4.56
N LEU A 520 -18.06 -4.39 -4.52
CA LEU A 520 -19.16 -5.16 -3.95
C LEU A 520 -20.02 -5.80 -5.02
N ALA A 521 -20.34 -5.03 -6.07
CA ALA A 521 -21.14 -5.49 -7.20
C ALA A 521 -20.78 -4.76 -8.49
N ASP A 522 -20.93 -5.47 -9.59
CA ASP A 522 -20.91 -5.00 -10.96
C ASP A 522 -22.27 -5.31 -11.59
N GLU A 523 -22.94 -4.31 -12.13
CA GLU A 523 -24.16 -4.49 -12.91
C GLU A 523 -23.81 -4.31 -14.39
N ALA A 524 -23.83 -5.40 -15.15
CA ALA A 524 -23.71 -5.36 -16.60
C ALA A 524 -25.07 -4.96 -17.22
N VAL A 525 -25.04 -3.87 -17.97
CA VAL A 525 -26.21 -3.20 -18.56
C VAL A 525 -26.38 -3.68 -20.00
N ASN A 526 -27.53 -4.28 -20.32
CA ASN A 526 -27.87 -4.64 -21.69
C ASN A 526 -28.68 -3.51 -22.35
N SER A 527 -28.04 -2.61 -23.10
CA SER A 527 -28.65 -1.38 -23.67
C SER A 527 -29.51 -1.58 -24.95
N GLY A 528 -30.08 -2.77 -25.18
CA GLY A 528 -30.89 -3.06 -26.37
C GLY A 528 -32.33 -2.51 -26.33
N PRO A 529 -32.92 -2.03 -27.46
CA PRO A 529 -34.25 -1.42 -27.52
C PRO A 529 -35.44 -2.36 -27.23
N ASP A 530 -35.20 -3.66 -27.10
CA ASP A 530 -36.22 -4.69 -26.81
C ASP A 530 -36.31 -5.08 -25.32
N GLN A 531 -35.61 -4.37 -24.42
CA GLN A 531 -35.58 -4.70 -22.99
C GLN A 531 -36.88 -4.28 -22.29
N THR A 532 -37.45 -5.22 -21.53
CA THR A 532 -38.60 -4.97 -20.66
C THR A 532 -38.07 -4.61 -19.28
N PRO A 533 -38.51 -3.52 -18.61
CA PRO A 533 -38.10 -3.25 -17.23
C PRO A 533 -38.29 -4.51 -16.35
N GLY A 534 -37.19 -5.06 -15.83
CA GLY A 534 -37.19 -6.31 -15.06
C GLY A 534 -36.83 -7.60 -15.84
N THR A 535 -36.30 -7.53 -17.06
CA THR A 535 -35.37 -8.56 -17.56
C THR A 535 -34.02 -8.33 -16.87
N ALA A 536 -33.43 -9.37 -16.28
CA ALA A 536 -32.30 -9.22 -15.37
C ALA A 536 -31.11 -8.52 -16.05
N ASP A 537 -30.87 -7.27 -15.67
CA ASP A 537 -29.51 -6.73 -15.66
C ASP A 537 -28.65 -7.73 -14.86
N ASP A 538 -27.52 -8.15 -15.42
CA ASP A 538 -26.68 -9.18 -14.81
C ASP A 538 -25.88 -8.57 -13.66
N VAL A 539 -26.51 -8.55 -12.48
CA VAL A 539 -25.87 -8.10 -11.23
C VAL A 539 -24.96 -9.20 -10.71
N ARG A 540 -23.67 -8.96 -10.83
CA ARG A 540 -22.58 -9.80 -10.37
C ARG A 540 -22.11 -9.30 -9.02
N TRP A 541 -22.24 -10.10 -7.96
CA TRP A 541 -21.73 -9.75 -6.63
C TRP A 541 -20.35 -10.36 -6.39
N THR A 542 -19.39 -9.54 -6.01
CA THR A 542 -18.00 -9.97 -5.83
C THR A 542 -17.69 -10.31 -4.37
N LEU A 543 -16.99 -11.42 -4.18
CA LEU A 543 -16.40 -11.85 -2.93
C LEU A 543 -14.89 -11.89 -3.09
N GLY A 544 -14.21 -11.02 -2.33
CA GLY A 544 -12.75 -10.91 -2.36
C GLY A 544 -12.05 -11.55 -1.17
N ASP A 545 -10.74 -11.78 -1.31
CA ASP A 545 -9.86 -12.26 -0.24
C ASP A 545 -9.38 -11.11 0.70
N HIS A 546 -8.33 -11.34 1.50
CA HIS A 546 -7.77 -10.34 2.41
C HIS A 546 -7.17 -9.11 1.71
N GLN A 547 -6.87 -9.20 0.41
CA GLN A 547 -6.37 -8.11 -0.43
C GLN A 547 -7.48 -7.48 -1.28
N ASN A 548 -8.72 -7.96 -1.12
CA ASN A 548 -9.86 -7.67 -2.00
C ASN A 548 -9.68 -8.16 -3.44
N SER A 549 -8.77 -9.11 -3.71
CA SER A 549 -8.73 -9.78 -5.01
C SER A 549 -10.06 -10.50 -5.24
N VAL A 550 -10.72 -10.30 -6.37
CA VAL A 550 -12.00 -10.96 -6.67
C VAL A 550 -11.76 -12.46 -6.86
N ARG A 551 -12.29 -13.29 -5.95
CA ARG A 551 -12.11 -14.75 -5.95
C ARG A 551 -13.38 -15.49 -6.37
N ASP A 552 -14.55 -14.96 -6.01
CA ASP A 552 -15.83 -15.54 -6.39
C ASP A 552 -16.77 -14.44 -6.89
N ILE A 553 -17.45 -14.71 -8.00
CA ILE A 553 -18.49 -13.86 -8.57
C ILE A 553 -19.81 -14.60 -8.46
N LEU A 554 -20.76 -14.01 -7.74
CA LEU A 554 -22.09 -14.57 -7.55
C LEU A 554 -23.06 -14.01 -8.60
N VAL A 555 -23.85 -14.89 -9.19
CA VAL A 555 -24.91 -14.58 -10.16
C VAL A 555 -26.23 -15.20 -9.70
N LEU A 556 -27.35 -14.69 -10.22
CA LEU A 556 -28.67 -15.25 -9.95
C LEU A 556 -28.94 -16.40 -10.92
N ASP A 557 -29.18 -17.60 -10.41
CA ASP A 557 -29.84 -18.65 -11.20
C ASP A 557 -31.33 -18.33 -11.30
N GLU A 558 -31.77 -17.81 -12.45
CA GLU A 558 -33.16 -17.44 -12.70
C GLU A 558 -34.13 -18.63 -12.63
N VAL A 559 -33.65 -19.87 -12.84
CA VAL A 559 -34.49 -21.07 -12.82
C VAL A 559 -34.71 -21.54 -11.38
N ALA A 560 -33.65 -21.52 -10.57
CA ALA A 560 -33.71 -21.90 -9.16
C ALA A 560 -34.14 -20.75 -8.24
N GLU A 561 -34.12 -19.51 -8.72
CA GLU A 561 -34.35 -18.27 -7.95
C GLU A 561 -33.39 -18.14 -6.75
N GLU A 562 -32.11 -18.53 -6.93
CA GLU A 562 -31.09 -18.51 -5.88
C GLU A 562 -29.73 -17.97 -6.37
N TRP A 563 -28.90 -17.50 -5.44
CA TRP A 563 -27.56 -17.00 -5.74
C TRP A 563 -26.54 -18.14 -5.76
N ILE A 564 -25.80 -18.27 -6.84
CA ILE A 564 -24.77 -19.31 -7.01
C ILE A 564 -23.42 -18.69 -7.32
N VAL A 565 -22.34 -19.45 -7.12
CA VAL A 565 -21.00 -19.06 -7.60
C VAL A 565 -20.97 -19.24 -9.11
N GLY A 566 -21.06 -18.15 -9.87
CA GLY A 566 -20.96 -18.16 -11.32
C GLY A 566 -19.53 -18.38 -11.79
N ASN A 567 -18.57 -17.69 -11.16
CA ASN A 567 -17.15 -17.91 -11.40
C ASN A 567 -16.36 -17.96 -10.10
N HIS A 568 -15.41 -18.89 -10.01
CA HIS A 568 -14.37 -18.94 -9.01
C HIS A 568 -13.00 -18.84 -9.66
N VAL A 569 -12.22 -17.85 -9.27
CA VAL A 569 -10.87 -17.59 -9.80
C VAL A 569 -9.81 -17.95 -8.76
N THR A 570 -8.79 -18.68 -9.19
CA THR A 570 -7.61 -18.98 -8.41
C THR A 570 -6.39 -18.27 -8.98
N TYR A 571 -5.81 -17.36 -8.20
CA TYR A 571 -4.53 -16.72 -8.50
C TYR A 571 -3.35 -17.44 -7.84
N ASP A 572 -2.18 -17.33 -8.47
CA ASP A 572 -0.87 -17.49 -7.79
C ASP A 572 -0.58 -16.28 -6.87
N ALA A 573 0.59 -16.27 -6.21
CA ALA A 573 0.95 -15.17 -5.32
C ALA A 573 1.15 -13.81 -6.01
N TRP A 574 1.28 -13.76 -7.34
CA TRP A 574 1.65 -12.56 -8.11
C TRP A 574 0.53 -12.04 -9.00
N GLY A 575 -0.62 -12.71 -9.02
CA GLY A 575 -1.82 -12.30 -9.73
C GLY A 575 -2.11 -13.07 -11.01
N ASN A 576 -1.30 -14.07 -11.38
CA ASN A 576 -1.59 -14.91 -12.54
C ASN A 576 -2.78 -15.83 -12.25
N THR A 577 -3.74 -15.90 -13.16
CA THR A 577 -4.86 -16.84 -13.09
C THR A 577 -4.36 -18.27 -13.34
N LEU A 578 -4.43 -19.12 -12.32
CA LEU A 578 -4.07 -20.54 -12.38
C LEU A 578 -5.23 -21.42 -12.82
N ALA A 579 -6.45 -21.04 -12.43
CA ALA A 579 -7.68 -21.74 -12.78
C ALA A 579 -8.87 -20.82 -12.59
N GLU A 580 -9.88 -20.99 -13.43
CA GLU A 580 -11.20 -20.38 -13.26
C GLU A 580 -12.31 -21.36 -13.68
N THR A 581 -13.52 -21.19 -13.14
CA THR A 581 -14.63 -22.10 -13.43
C THR A 581 -15.48 -21.65 -14.63
N ASP A 582 -15.59 -20.34 -14.86
CA ASP A 582 -16.28 -19.77 -16.03
C ASP A 582 -15.77 -18.38 -16.40
N ALA A 583 -14.86 -18.31 -17.38
CA ALA A 583 -14.28 -17.06 -17.87
C ALA A 583 -15.28 -16.08 -18.50
N ALA A 584 -16.48 -16.55 -18.91
CA ALA A 584 -17.51 -15.68 -19.47
C ALA A 584 -18.17 -14.80 -18.40
N ILE A 585 -18.04 -15.17 -17.12
CA ILE A 585 -18.48 -14.39 -15.97
C ILE A 585 -17.24 -13.73 -15.37
N SER A 586 -16.89 -12.58 -15.94
CA SER A 586 -15.73 -11.76 -15.56
C SER A 586 -16.14 -10.30 -15.33
N GLY A 587 -15.18 -9.40 -15.12
CA GLY A 587 -15.41 -7.96 -15.01
C GLY A 587 -14.09 -7.21 -15.03
N LEU A 588 -14.15 -5.88 -15.04
CA LEU A 588 -12.94 -5.03 -15.12
C LEU A 588 -11.97 -5.22 -13.94
N PHE A 589 -12.45 -5.70 -12.79
CA PHE A 589 -11.66 -5.75 -11.55
C PHE A 589 -11.35 -7.18 -11.12
N GLY A 590 -10.05 -7.48 -10.94
CA GLY A 590 -9.56 -8.82 -10.63
C GLY A 590 -8.68 -8.88 -9.40
N TRP A 591 -7.41 -9.27 -9.59
CA TRP A 591 -6.42 -9.35 -8.53
C TRP A 591 -6.22 -7.99 -7.83
N THR A 592 -6.14 -8.00 -6.50
CA THR A 592 -6.08 -6.78 -5.67
C THR A 592 -7.21 -5.75 -5.90
N GLY A 593 -8.32 -6.14 -6.53
CA GLY A 593 -9.45 -5.26 -6.84
C GLY A 593 -9.14 -4.16 -7.85
N ARG A 594 -8.12 -4.36 -8.69
CA ARG A 594 -7.60 -3.39 -9.66
C ARG A 594 -8.12 -3.65 -11.06
N PHE A 595 -8.15 -2.58 -11.87
CA PHE A 595 -8.49 -2.68 -13.29
C PHE A 595 -7.51 -3.63 -13.98
N PHE A 596 -8.04 -4.67 -14.61
CA PHE A 596 -7.27 -5.64 -15.39
C PHE A 596 -7.72 -5.55 -16.84
N ASP A 597 -6.76 -5.26 -17.72
CA ASP A 597 -6.98 -5.31 -19.16
C ASP A 597 -6.76 -6.74 -19.65
N ASP A 598 -7.86 -7.43 -19.90
CA ASP A 598 -7.91 -8.81 -20.40
C ASP A 598 -7.36 -8.97 -21.82
N VAL A 599 -7.17 -7.87 -22.55
CA VAL A 599 -6.60 -7.89 -23.90
C VAL A 599 -5.08 -7.89 -23.87
N THR A 600 -4.48 -7.14 -22.93
CA THR A 600 -3.02 -6.98 -22.82
C THR A 600 -2.40 -7.75 -21.66
N ASP A 601 -3.22 -8.38 -20.82
CA ASP A 601 -2.84 -9.03 -19.55
C ASP A 601 -2.16 -8.09 -18.55
N LEU A 602 -2.43 -6.78 -18.63
CA LEU A 602 -1.85 -5.77 -17.75
C LEU A 602 -2.86 -5.26 -16.71
N GLN A 603 -2.39 -5.12 -15.48
CA GLN A 603 -3.15 -4.49 -14.42
C GLN A 603 -2.81 -3.01 -14.30
N ASN A 604 -3.82 -2.13 -14.29
CA ASN A 604 -3.63 -0.70 -14.06
C ASN A 604 -3.76 -0.36 -12.57
N ASN A 605 -2.68 0.18 -11.99
CA ASN A 605 -2.67 0.70 -10.63
C ASN A 605 -2.58 2.23 -10.66
N HIS A 606 -3.33 2.87 -11.56
CA HIS A 606 -3.33 4.30 -11.82
C HIS A 606 -2.02 4.79 -12.45
N GLN A 607 -0.96 4.98 -11.66
CA GLN A 607 0.26 5.62 -12.14
C GLN A 607 1.18 4.68 -12.92
N ARG A 608 0.96 3.36 -12.81
CA ARG A 608 1.76 2.34 -13.50
C ARG A 608 0.92 1.13 -13.89
N TRP A 609 1.44 0.39 -14.87
CA TRP A 609 0.93 -0.89 -15.33
C TRP A 609 1.80 -2.02 -14.79
N TYR A 610 1.16 -3.04 -14.24
CA TYR A 610 1.78 -4.21 -13.65
C TYR A 610 1.52 -5.45 -14.51
N ASP A 611 2.55 -6.28 -14.68
CA ASP A 611 2.48 -7.57 -15.34
C ASP A 611 2.72 -8.68 -14.31
N ALA A 612 1.73 -9.54 -14.13
CA ALA A 612 1.75 -10.62 -13.15
C ALA A 612 2.70 -11.77 -13.53
N VAL A 613 2.89 -12.03 -14.83
CA VAL A 613 3.77 -13.09 -15.35
C VAL A 613 5.22 -12.72 -15.04
N LEU A 614 5.57 -11.46 -15.26
CA LEU A 614 6.89 -10.92 -14.96
C LEU A 614 7.06 -10.57 -13.47
N ALA A 615 5.95 -10.34 -12.77
CA ALA A 615 5.90 -9.74 -11.44
C ALA A 615 6.66 -8.42 -11.35
N HIS A 616 6.41 -7.57 -12.34
CA HIS A 616 7.24 -6.43 -12.67
C HIS A 616 6.36 -5.26 -13.12
N TRP A 617 6.75 -4.05 -12.74
CA TRP A 617 6.12 -2.84 -13.30
C TRP A 617 6.62 -2.56 -14.71
N GLN A 618 5.76 -2.09 -15.61
CA GLN A 618 6.15 -1.79 -16.99
C GLN A 618 6.97 -0.49 -17.15
N SER A 619 7.06 0.32 -16.09
CA SER A 619 7.87 1.54 -16.03
C SER A 619 8.51 1.75 -14.65
N GLU A 620 9.59 2.55 -14.61
CA GLU A 620 10.16 3.04 -13.36
C GLU A 620 9.10 3.78 -12.55
N VAL A 621 9.11 3.64 -11.21
CA VAL A 621 8.20 4.40 -10.35
C VAL A 621 8.37 5.93 -10.60
N PRO A 622 7.29 6.68 -10.90
CA PRO A 622 7.38 8.11 -11.27
C PRO A 622 8.01 9.03 -10.22
N ILE A 623 7.93 8.65 -8.93
CA ILE A 623 8.56 9.37 -7.82
C ILE A 623 10.01 8.93 -7.55
N GLY A 624 10.56 8.05 -8.41
CA GLY A 624 11.90 7.49 -8.31
C GLY A 624 12.18 6.89 -6.93
N PHE A 625 13.39 7.12 -6.42
CA PHE A 625 13.81 6.62 -5.10
C PHE A 625 13.06 7.21 -3.91
N ALA A 626 12.17 8.20 -4.11
CA ALA A 626 11.25 8.66 -3.07
C ALA A 626 10.22 7.57 -2.70
N ALA A 627 10.03 6.57 -3.56
CA ALA A 627 9.28 5.34 -3.27
C ALA A 627 9.97 4.44 -2.22
N GLY A 628 11.17 4.78 -1.71
CA GLY A 628 11.80 4.01 -0.63
C GLY A 628 12.52 2.73 -1.08
N ASP A 629 12.42 2.37 -2.36
CA ASP A 629 13.11 1.24 -2.98
C ASP A 629 14.21 1.70 -3.94
N ALA A 630 15.30 0.92 -4.03
CA ALA A 630 16.35 1.09 -5.03
C ALA A 630 16.05 0.33 -6.33
N ASN A 631 15.16 -0.66 -6.28
CA ASN A 631 14.62 -1.30 -7.46
C ASN A 631 13.32 -0.58 -7.86
N LEU A 632 13.36 0.18 -8.95
CA LEU A 632 12.24 1.01 -9.39
C LEU A 632 11.11 0.21 -10.05
N TYR A 633 11.31 -1.09 -10.28
CA TYR A 633 10.35 -1.99 -10.91
C TYR A 633 9.77 -3.05 -9.98
N ARG A 634 10.24 -3.11 -8.74
CA ARG A 634 9.81 -4.14 -7.79
C ARG A 634 8.37 -3.90 -7.32
N TYR A 635 7.55 -4.93 -7.39
CA TYR A 635 6.20 -4.92 -6.83
C TYR A 635 6.24 -5.28 -5.34
N CYS A 636 5.74 -4.38 -4.49
CA CYS A 636 5.51 -4.61 -3.05
C CYS A 636 6.67 -5.26 -2.28
N GLY A 637 7.92 -4.89 -2.58
CA GLY A 637 9.10 -5.45 -1.91
C GLY A 637 9.30 -6.96 -2.11
N ASN A 638 8.68 -7.56 -3.13
CA ASN A 638 8.53 -9.00 -3.34
C ASN A 638 7.74 -9.74 -2.27
N ASP A 639 6.81 -9.05 -1.61
CA ASP A 639 5.88 -9.63 -0.67
C ASP A 639 4.42 -9.35 -1.09
N PRO A 640 3.99 -9.91 -2.24
CA PRO A 640 2.69 -9.63 -2.83
C PRO A 640 1.53 -10.27 -2.05
N VAL A 641 1.79 -11.09 -1.02
CA VAL A 641 0.76 -11.74 -0.20
C VAL A 641 0.31 -10.81 0.93
N ASN A 642 1.22 -9.98 1.44
CA ASN A 642 0.94 -9.12 2.60
C ASN A 642 0.67 -7.66 2.21
N TRP A 643 1.02 -7.27 0.98
CA TRP A 643 0.94 -5.90 0.51
C TRP A 643 0.19 -5.78 -0.82
N ILE A 644 -0.35 -4.60 -1.04
CA ILE A 644 -0.98 -4.16 -2.28
C ILE A 644 -0.43 -2.76 -2.60
N ASP A 645 -0.38 -2.39 -3.88
CA ASP A 645 -0.06 -1.02 -4.30
C ASP A 645 -1.26 -0.36 -5.01
N PRO A 646 -2.13 0.37 -4.27
CA PRO A 646 -3.31 1.01 -4.84
C PRO A 646 -3.05 2.20 -5.79
N SER A 647 -1.79 2.60 -6.00
CA SER A 647 -1.49 3.80 -6.79
C SER A 647 -0.34 3.63 -7.76
N GLY A 648 0.35 2.50 -7.72
CA GLY A 648 1.61 2.30 -8.40
C GLY A 648 2.75 3.13 -7.80
N LEU A 649 2.58 3.78 -6.64
CA LEU A 649 3.57 4.67 -6.00
C LEU A 649 3.93 4.27 -4.57
N VAL A 650 3.27 3.25 -3.99
CA VAL A 650 3.40 2.98 -2.56
C VAL A 650 4.58 2.07 -2.27
N ASP A 651 5.65 2.66 -1.73
CA ASP A 651 6.41 2.05 -0.64
C ASP A 651 7.06 3.16 0.22
N GLY A 652 7.13 2.99 1.53
CA GLY A 652 7.61 4.04 2.43
C GLY A 652 7.34 3.75 3.90
N HIS A 653 8.38 3.89 4.74
CA HIS A 653 8.33 3.51 6.16
C HIS A 653 7.57 4.56 6.99
N HIS A 654 6.35 4.23 7.42
CA HIS A 654 5.54 5.12 8.28
C HIS A 654 6.17 5.31 9.67
N LYS A 655 6.22 6.57 10.15
CA LYS A 655 6.67 6.90 11.52
C LYS A 655 5.83 6.17 12.57
N VAL A 656 4.52 6.09 12.33
CA VAL A 656 3.60 5.23 13.06
C VAL A 656 3.33 4.02 12.16
N PRO A 657 3.77 2.80 12.53
CA PRO A 657 3.51 1.62 11.72
C PRO A 657 2.02 1.46 11.39
N ARG A 658 1.68 1.13 10.14
CA ARG A 658 0.30 0.93 9.69
C ARG A 658 -0.49 -0.04 10.57
N ALA A 659 0.18 -1.07 11.11
CA ALA A 659 -0.39 -2.01 12.07
C ALA A 659 -0.98 -1.34 13.33
N LEU A 660 -0.49 -0.16 13.73
CA LEU A 660 -0.98 0.57 14.91
C LEU A 660 -2.12 1.53 14.61
N TRP A 661 -2.38 1.85 13.34
CA TRP A 661 -3.44 2.78 12.95
C TRP A 661 -4.80 2.22 13.40
N ARG A 662 -5.02 0.95 13.07
CA ARG A 662 -6.23 0.19 13.45
C ARG A 662 -6.28 -0.16 14.94
N TRP A 663 -5.12 -0.25 15.61
CA TRP A 663 -5.06 -0.60 17.03
C TRP A 663 -5.59 0.50 17.96
N THR A 664 -5.55 1.76 17.53
CA THR A 664 -5.81 2.90 18.40
C THR A 664 -7.29 3.26 18.54
N GLY A 665 -8.16 2.67 17.72
CA GLY A 665 -9.58 3.07 17.62
C GLY A 665 -9.76 4.45 17.00
N LEU A 666 -8.70 5.06 16.45
CA LEU A 666 -8.79 6.25 15.63
C LEU A 666 -9.55 5.95 14.35
N ASP A 667 -10.26 6.96 13.85
CA ASP A 667 -10.88 6.96 12.54
C ASP A 667 -9.84 6.63 11.45
N PRO A 668 -10.10 5.64 10.57
CA PRO A 668 -9.18 5.24 9.51
C PRO A 668 -8.80 6.37 8.55
N ASP A 669 -9.73 7.29 8.25
CA ASP A 669 -9.48 8.40 7.33
C ASP A 669 -8.58 9.44 7.98
N ILE A 670 -8.71 9.64 9.30
CA ILE A 670 -7.76 10.47 10.07
C ILE A 670 -6.38 9.81 10.12
N CYS A 671 -6.33 8.49 10.27
CA CYS A 671 -5.05 7.77 10.23
C CYS A 671 -4.37 7.93 8.87
N LYS A 672 -5.12 7.83 7.77
CA LYS A 672 -4.60 8.08 6.42
C LYS A 672 -4.16 9.53 6.25
N GLU A 673 -5.02 10.49 6.61
CA GLU A 673 -4.75 11.93 6.52
C GLU A 673 -3.47 12.32 7.28
N VAL A 674 -3.27 11.79 8.48
CA VAL A 674 -2.21 12.25 9.38
C VAL A 674 -0.97 11.36 9.32
N PHE A 675 -1.13 10.04 9.36
CA PHE A 675 0.00 9.10 9.45
C PHE A 675 0.49 8.60 8.09
N ASP A 676 -0.31 8.68 7.02
CA ASP A 676 0.13 8.33 5.66
C ASP A 676 0.71 9.52 4.88
N ASP A 677 0.55 10.73 5.43
CA ASP A 677 1.16 11.94 4.90
C ASP A 677 2.68 11.77 4.73
N MET A 678 3.24 12.34 3.66
CA MET A 678 4.67 12.25 3.36
C MET A 678 5.56 12.79 4.49
N SER A 679 5.10 13.81 5.22
CA SER A 679 5.79 14.32 6.41
C SER A 679 5.74 13.34 7.59
N ALA A 680 4.83 12.36 7.57
CA ALA A 680 4.72 11.29 8.55
C ALA A 680 5.53 10.02 8.18
N ARG A 681 6.35 10.07 7.12
CA ARG A 681 7.22 8.97 6.70
C ARG A 681 8.67 9.17 7.14
N ILE A 682 9.42 8.08 7.26
CA ILE A 682 10.86 8.07 7.53
C ILE A 682 11.54 7.44 6.33
N PHE A 683 12.17 8.27 5.52
CA PHE A 683 12.90 7.79 4.35
C PHE A 683 14.26 7.22 4.78
N PRO A 684 14.55 5.94 4.51
CA PRO A 684 15.83 5.35 4.84
C PRO A 684 16.93 5.89 3.92
N LYS A 685 18.11 6.19 4.49
CA LYS A 685 19.28 6.66 3.71
C LYS A 685 20.00 5.56 2.91
N LYS A 686 19.58 4.29 3.07
CA LYS A 686 19.95 3.13 2.27
C LYS A 686 18.72 2.25 2.15
N GLY A 687 18.37 1.81 0.94
CA GLY A 687 17.14 1.06 0.66
C GLY A 687 16.86 -0.11 1.60
N GLY A 688 15.60 -0.52 1.62
CA GLY A 688 15.08 -1.63 2.42
C GLY A 688 14.32 -1.18 3.66
N HIS A 689 13.09 -1.68 3.79
CA HIS A 689 12.33 -1.72 5.04
C HIS A 689 12.86 -2.85 5.93
N ASN A 690 13.15 -2.56 7.21
CA ASN A 690 13.63 -3.60 8.15
C ASN A 690 12.44 -4.23 8.89
N TYR A 691 11.78 -5.21 8.27
CA TYR A 691 10.64 -5.94 8.85
C TYR A 691 11.00 -6.67 10.15
N THR A 692 12.23 -7.19 10.28
CA THR A 692 12.72 -7.89 11.49
C THR A 692 12.72 -7.00 12.74
N ALA A 693 12.80 -5.67 12.56
CA ALA A 693 12.77 -4.68 13.64
C ALA A 693 11.37 -4.13 13.97
N HIS A 694 10.35 -4.46 13.17
CA HIS A 694 8.97 -4.02 13.33
C HIS A 694 8.11 -4.92 14.23
N GLY A 695 8.69 -5.97 14.82
CA GLY A 695 7.95 -6.88 15.70
C GLY A 695 7.40 -6.24 16.99
N PRO A 696 6.56 -6.97 17.75
CA PRO A 696 5.94 -6.53 19.01
C PRO A 696 6.93 -6.10 20.09
N ALA A 697 8.16 -6.59 20.02
CA ALA A 697 9.28 -6.24 20.90
C ALA A 697 10.29 -5.28 20.24
N GLY A 698 9.93 -4.68 19.09
CA GLY A 698 10.74 -3.74 18.32
C GLY A 698 10.09 -2.37 18.20
N TYR A 699 10.26 -1.69 17.06
CA TYR A 699 9.78 -0.32 16.84
C TYR A 699 8.26 -0.17 17.04
N THR A 700 7.49 -1.13 16.53
CA THR A 700 6.02 -1.15 16.67
C THR A 700 5.58 -1.26 18.12
N GLY A 701 6.25 -2.08 18.94
CA GLY A 701 5.95 -2.18 20.37
C GLY A 701 6.19 -0.87 21.13
N GLU A 702 7.29 -0.19 20.81
CA GLU A 702 7.65 1.09 21.45
C GLU A 702 6.68 2.21 21.04
N VAL A 703 6.34 2.31 19.75
CA VAL A 703 5.36 3.29 19.27
C VAL A 703 3.97 3.01 19.88
N LYS A 704 3.58 1.74 20.00
CA LYS A 704 2.34 1.34 20.69
C LYS A 704 2.31 1.82 22.15
N SER A 705 3.43 1.66 22.87
CA SER A 705 3.57 2.10 24.27
C SER A 705 3.51 3.64 24.39
N LEU A 706 4.14 4.35 23.46
CA LEU A 706 4.05 5.80 23.37
C LEU A 706 2.60 6.25 23.16
N MET A 707 1.91 5.68 22.15
CA MET A 707 0.53 6.02 21.84
C MET A 707 -0.41 5.75 23.03
N ALA A 708 -0.25 4.62 23.71
CA ALA A 708 -1.02 4.28 24.91
C ALA A 708 -0.82 5.31 26.03
N THR A 709 0.42 5.71 26.28
CA THR A 709 0.77 6.69 27.32
C THR A 709 0.22 8.07 26.98
N GLU A 710 0.44 8.53 25.75
CA GLU A 710 -0.08 9.82 25.29
C GLU A 710 -1.59 9.86 25.29
N TRP A 711 -2.25 8.76 24.95
CA TRP A 711 -3.70 8.69 24.97
C TRP A 711 -4.26 8.94 26.36
N GLN A 712 -3.65 8.36 27.40
CA GLN A 712 -4.07 8.58 28.79
C GLN A 712 -3.92 10.04 29.23
N THR A 713 -2.84 10.68 28.82
CA THR A 713 -2.61 12.11 29.08
C THR A 713 -3.64 12.96 28.32
N PHE A 714 -3.77 12.74 27.01
CA PHE A 714 -4.64 13.50 26.11
C PHE A 714 -6.12 13.42 26.52
N ARG A 715 -6.64 12.21 26.79
CA ARG A 715 -8.04 12.03 27.21
C ARG A 715 -8.34 12.76 28.52
N THR A 716 -7.37 12.85 29.42
CA THR A 716 -7.50 13.56 30.70
C THR A 716 -7.52 15.07 30.47
N GLU A 717 -6.60 15.59 29.64
CA GLU A 717 -6.54 17.01 29.27
C GLU A 717 -7.81 17.49 28.55
N LYS A 718 -8.37 16.64 27.68
CA LYS A 718 -9.54 16.96 26.84
C LYS A 718 -10.88 16.56 27.47
N GLY A 719 -10.87 15.97 28.66
CA GLY A 719 -12.09 15.53 29.36
C GLY A 719 -12.87 14.42 28.64
N ILE A 720 -12.18 13.54 27.90
CA ILE A 720 -12.79 12.43 27.16
C ILE A 720 -13.08 11.28 28.13
N VAL A 721 -14.37 11.06 28.41
CA VAL A 721 -14.83 10.07 29.40
C VAL A 721 -15.08 8.69 28.77
N ARG A 722 -15.44 8.63 27.48
CA ARG A 722 -15.73 7.39 26.73
C ARG A 722 -15.35 7.53 25.24
N GLY A 723 -14.83 6.46 24.64
CA GLY A 723 -14.41 6.43 23.23
C GLY A 723 -13.16 7.27 22.95
N MET A 724 -12.94 7.61 21.66
CA MET A 724 -11.78 8.38 21.19
C MET A 724 -12.05 9.90 21.04
N GLY A 725 -13.23 10.37 21.43
CA GLY A 725 -13.63 11.77 21.22
C GLY A 725 -14.03 12.07 19.77
N THR A 726 -14.17 13.36 19.43
CA THR A 726 -14.59 13.82 18.09
C THR A 726 -13.48 13.64 17.05
N LYS A 727 -13.82 13.59 15.75
CA LYS A 727 -12.82 13.54 14.65
C LYS A 727 -11.74 14.64 14.79
N ALA A 728 -12.12 15.86 15.19
CA ALA A 728 -11.15 16.93 15.45
C ALA A 728 -10.18 16.62 16.60
N GLN A 729 -10.66 16.02 17.69
CA GLN A 729 -9.82 15.59 18.82
C GLN A 729 -8.92 14.41 18.45
N GLN A 730 -9.43 13.48 17.64
CA GLN A 730 -8.65 12.36 17.10
C GLN A 730 -7.52 12.83 16.19
N ARG A 731 -7.78 13.78 15.30
CA ARG A 731 -6.75 14.42 14.45
C ARG A 731 -5.70 15.16 15.28
N GLU A 732 -6.11 15.87 16.32
CA GLU A 732 -5.18 16.54 17.25
C GLU A 732 -4.29 15.52 17.99
N PHE A 733 -4.87 14.42 18.47
CA PHE A 733 -4.12 13.34 19.10
C PHE A 733 -3.11 12.70 18.14
N ALA A 734 -3.53 12.38 16.91
CA ALA A 734 -2.67 11.80 15.89
C ALA A 734 -1.46 12.70 15.58
N LYS A 735 -1.68 14.01 15.37
CA LYS A 735 -0.59 14.99 15.15
C LYS A 735 0.38 15.06 16.34
N ARG A 736 -0.15 15.09 17.57
CA ARG A 736 0.66 15.09 18.80
C ARG A 736 1.56 13.85 18.91
N VAL A 737 1.08 12.68 18.48
CA VAL A 737 1.90 11.46 18.46
C VAL A 737 3.06 11.61 17.49
N LEU A 738 2.83 12.15 16.28
CA LEU A 738 3.89 12.40 15.30
C LEU A 738 4.93 13.38 15.83
N ASP A 739 4.51 14.52 16.38
CA ASP A 739 5.41 15.52 16.95
C ASP A 739 6.33 14.89 18.01
N LYS A 740 5.78 14.01 18.86
CA LYS A 740 6.57 13.30 19.87
C LYS A 740 7.55 12.29 19.30
N ILE A 741 7.18 11.61 18.22
CA ILE A 741 8.09 10.69 17.54
C ILE A 741 9.25 11.45 16.89
N ASP A 742 8.99 12.65 16.35
CA ASP A 742 10.03 13.49 15.74
C ASP A 742 10.97 14.11 16.79
N ASP A 743 10.44 14.53 17.93
CA ASP A 743 11.20 15.12 19.03
C ASP A 743 11.95 14.07 19.88
N MET A 744 11.78 12.77 19.60
CA MET A 744 12.32 11.73 20.46
C MET A 744 13.86 11.75 20.51
N PRO A 745 14.47 11.73 21.71
CA PRO A 745 15.92 11.76 21.87
C PRO A 745 16.64 10.54 21.26
N LYS A 746 17.90 10.72 20.83
CA LYS A 746 18.68 9.69 20.10
C LYS A 746 19.02 8.44 20.90
N ASP A 747 18.88 8.55 22.21
CA ASP A 747 19.16 7.56 23.22
C ASP A 747 17.93 6.75 23.64
N THR A 748 16.74 7.10 23.13
CA THR A 748 15.51 6.29 23.18
C THR A 748 15.48 5.26 22.03
N TYR A 749 14.63 4.24 22.14
CA TYR A 749 14.51 3.24 21.07
C TYR A 749 13.98 3.86 19.78
N ILE A 750 12.80 4.50 19.82
CA ILE A 750 12.20 5.17 18.65
C ILE A 750 13.13 6.25 18.09
N GLY A 751 13.66 7.15 18.92
CA GLY A 751 14.53 8.23 18.44
C GLY A 751 15.91 7.76 17.96
N GLY A 752 16.40 6.61 18.43
CA GLY A 752 17.62 5.97 17.95
C GLY A 752 17.40 5.19 16.66
N PHE A 753 16.30 4.41 16.60
CA PHE A 753 15.84 3.66 15.44
C PHE A 753 15.56 4.59 14.26
N ASN A 754 14.77 5.66 14.45
CA ASN A 754 14.47 6.65 13.41
C ASN A 754 15.74 7.28 12.84
N ARG A 755 16.74 7.52 13.70
CA ARG A 755 18.06 7.99 13.25
C ARG A 755 18.87 6.94 12.52
N ALA A 756 18.73 5.66 12.87
CA ALA A 756 19.41 4.56 12.21
C ALA A 756 18.82 4.30 10.81
N VAL A 757 17.49 4.26 10.70
CA VAL A 757 16.73 4.24 9.44
C VAL A 757 17.19 5.42 8.56
N ARG A 758 17.12 6.66 9.09
CA ARG A 758 17.64 7.88 8.43
C ARG A 758 19.16 7.90 8.23
N ARG A 759 19.96 6.92 8.64
CA ARG A 759 21.42 6.91 8.45
C ARG A 759 21.92 5.83 7.50
N GLY A 760 21.17 4.76 7.34
CA GLY A 760 21.54 3.74 6.36
C GLY A 760 20.70 2.48 6.40
N GLY A 761 19.38 2.60 6.56
CA GLY A 761 18.43 1.51 6.40
C GLY A 761 18.73 0.29 7.28
N THR A 762 18.39 -0.90 6.78
CA THR A 762 18.53 -2.19 7.49
C THR A 762 19.90 -2.40 8.13
N PRO A 763 21.05 -2.23 7.44
CA PRO A 763 22.37 -2.46 8.05
C PRO A 763 22.73 -1.47 9.18
N ALA A 764 22.22 -0.24 9.12
CA ALA A 764 22.43 0.76 10.16
C ALA A 764 21.54 0.49 11.38
N VAL A 765 20.31 0.01 11.13
CA VAL A 765 19.35 -0.40 12.17
C VAL A 765 19.89 -1.58 12.96
N GLU A 766 20.33 -2.65 12.30
CA GLU A 766 20.90 -3.84 12.97
C GLU A 766 22.10 -3.47 13.85
N LYS A 767 23.06 -2.74 13.27
CA LYS A 767 24.25 -2.27 14.01
C LYS A 767 23.91 -1.34 15.17
N TRP A 768 22.84 -0.55 15.03
CA TRP A 768 22.34 0.28 16.13
C TRP A 768 21.64 -0.56 17.19
N GLN A 769 20.83 -1.54 16.81
CA GLN A 769 20.14 -2.47 17.70
C GLN A 769 21.13 -3.25 18.55
N ASP A 770 22.22 -3.77 17.97
CA ASP A 770 23.29 -4.43 18.73
C ASP A 770 23.90 -3.50 19.78
N LYS A 771 24.17 -2.26 19.40
CA LYS A 771 24.71 -1.24 20.32
C LYS A 771 23.70 -0.85 21.39
N PHE A 772 22.42 -0.76 21.04
CA PHE A 772 21.33 -0.43 21.95
C PHE A 772 21.10 -1.56 22.95
N ALA A 773 21.02 -2.81 22.49
CA ALA A 773 20.95 -4.00 23.33
C ALA A 773 22.16 -4.10 24.26
N ALA A 774 23.38 -3.86 23.76
CA ALA A 774 24.58 -3.83 24.60
C ALA A 774 24.57 -2.69 25.64
N LYS A 775 24.01 -1.52 25.29
CA LYS A 775 23.79 -0.40 26.23
C LYS A 775 22.79 -0.79 27.32
N VAL A 776 21.61 -1.28 26.94
CA VAL A 776 20.55 -1.71 27.88
C VAL A 776 21.06 -2.82 28.80
N LYS A 777 21.78 -3.81 28.26
CA LYS A 777 22.42 -4.88 29.05
C LYS A 777 23.42 -4.33 30.06
N ARG A 778 24.24 -3.34 29.68
CA ARG A 778 25.19 -2.68 30.59
C ARG A 778 24.47 -1.87 31.68
N GLU A 779 23.48 -1.07 31.32
CA GLU A 779 22.71 -0.26 32.27
C GLU A 779 21.93 -1.14 33.26
N ALA A 780 21.32 -2.23 32.79
CA ALA A 780 20.68 -3.22 33.64
C ALA A 780 21.68 -3.91 34.58
N ARG A 781 22.87 -4.28 34.08
CA ARG A 781 23.96 -4.83 34.90
C ARG A 781 24.40 -3.84 35.99
N ASP A 782 24.53 -2.56 35.66
CA ASP A 782 24.95 -1.53 36.60
C ASP A 782 23.89 -1.29 37.68
N LYS A 783 22.61 -1.14 37.29
CA LYS A 783 21.47 -1.03 38.22
C LYS A 783 21.35 -2.27 39.12
N LEU A 784 21.55 -3.45 38.55
CA LEU A 784 21.48 -4.70 39.31
C LEU A 784 22.66 -4.83 40.28
N SER A 785 23.86 -4.45 39.85
CA SER A 785 25.07 -4.42 40.70
C SER A 785 24.93 -3.41 41.85
N GLU A 786 24.36 -2.22 41.60
CA GLU A 786 24.04 -1.26 42.65
C GLU A 786 23.01 -1.84 43.63
N THR A 787 22.00 -2.54 43.13
CA THR A 787 20.99 -3.21 43.96
C THR A 787 21.64 -4.26 44.86
N THR A 788 22.52 -5.11 44.32
CA THR A 788 23.28 -6.11 45.08
C THR A 788 24.23 -5.45 46.09
N ASN A 789 24.89 -4.35 45.75
CA ASN A 789 25.75 -3.61 46.69
C ASN A 789 24.95 -3.03 47.85
N ARG A 790 23.78 -2.43 47.60
CA ARG A 790 22.88 -1.92 48.65
C ARG A 790 22.37 -3.05 49.56
N MET A 791 22.06 -4.21 48.98
CA MET A 791 21.70 -5.41 49.74
C MET A 791 22.86 -5.90 50.63
N ARG A 792 24.09 -5.87 50.12
CA ARG A 792 25.30 -6.21 50.89
C ARG A 792 25.55 -5.22 52.03
N GLU A 793 25.52 -3.92 51.76
CA GLU A 793 25.72 -2.85 52.76
C GLU A 793 24.68 -2.89 53.88
N ALA A 794 23.42 -3.18 53.54
CA ALA A 794 22.36 -3.38 54.53
C ALA A 794 22.65 -4.56 55.46
N THR A 795 23.31 -5.60 54.93
CA THR A 795 23.68 -6.83 55.65
C THR A 795 24.93 -6.64 56.51
N GLU A 796 25.97 -5.99 55.97
CA GLU A 796 27.25 -5.73 56.66
C GLU A 796 27.12 -4.64 57.74
N GLY A 797 26.25 -3.64 57.55
CA GLY A 797 26.03 -2.51 58.47
C GLY A 797 25.28 -2.87 59.77
N GLY A 798 25.09 -4.15 60.08
CA GLY A 798 24.53 -4.61 61.36
C GLY A 798 23.02 -4.36 61.55
N LYS A 799 22.30 -3.80 60.57
CA LYS A 799 20.84 -3.58 60.64
C LYS A 799 20.02 -4.86 60.41
N LEU A 800 20.65 -5.97 60.06
CA LEU A 800 20.01 -7.27 59.74
C LEU A 800 20.48 -8.43 60.65
N LYS A 801 20.77 -8.17 61.93
CA LYS A 801 21.12 -9.23 62.91
C LYS A 801 19.95 -10.11 63.40
N LYS A 802 18.75 -9.96 62.84
CA LYS A 802 17.65 -10.92 62.97
C LYS A 802 17.15 -11.15 61.55
N GLY A 803 17.10 -12.41 61.12
CA GLY A 803 16.87 -12.81 59.72
C GLY A 803 15.80 -11.99 59.01
N LEU A 804 15.98 -11.73 57.70
CA LEU A 804 15.00 -10.98 56.92
C LEU A 804 13.62 -11.65 57.03
N GLY A 805 12.65 -10.92 57.60
CA GLY A 805 11.24 -11.30 57.51
C GLY A 805 10.83 -11.45 56.04
N THR A 806 9.87 -12.32 55.77
CA THR A 806 9.38 -12.69 54.42
C THR A 806 9.19 -11.50 53.47
N LEU A 807 8.64 -10.40 53.99
CA LEU A 807 8.38 -9.18 53.22
C LEU A 807 9.65 -8.41 52.87
N ALA A 808 10.62 -8.33 53.79
CA ALA A 808 11.91 -7.68 53.54
C ALA A 808 12.73 -8.46 52.52
N PHE A 809 12.65 -9.80 52.53
CA PHE A 809 13.28 -10.66 51.55
C PHE A 809 12.71 -10.42 50.14
N LEU A 810 11.38 -10.38 49.99
CA LEU A 810 10.73 -10.07 48.70
C LEU A 810 11.03 -8.65 48.21
N LEU A 811 10.99 -7.65 49.10
CA LEU A 811 11.29 -6.26 48.76
C LEU A 811 12.73 -6.07 48.26
N ALA A 812 13.66 -6.93 48.68
CA ALA A 812 15.00 -6.96 48.12
C ALA A 812 14.94 -7.30 46.61
N PHE A 813 14.19 -8.33 46.22
CA PHE A 813 14.05 -8.72 44.80
C PHE A 813 13.13 -7.82 43.99
N GLN A 814 12.27 -6.99 44.61
CA GLN A 814 11.40 -6.07 43.86
C GLN A 814 12.19 -5.15 42.93
N ARG A 815 13.36 -4.64 43.36
CA ARG A 815 14.20 -3.81 42.49
C ARG A 815 14.81 -4.61 41.35
N ALA A 816 15.24 -5.85 41.61
CA ALA A 816 15.73 -6.75 40.56
C ALA A 816 14.62 -7.13 39.56
N ALA A 817 13.39 -7.34 40.03
CA ALA A 817 12.22 -7.60 39.19
C ALA A 817 11.84 -6.37 38.36
N ASN A 818 11.94 -5.16 38.91
CA ASN A 818 11.75 -3.92 38.16
C ASN A 818 12.83 -3.75 37.09
N VAL A 819 14.10 -3.98 37.43
CA VAL A 819 15.20 -3.96 36.44
C VAL A 819 14.98 -5.01 35.36
N ALA A 820 14.54 -6.22 35.72
CA ALA A 820 14.23 -7.28 34.76
C ALA A 820 13.05 -6.91 33.84
N ALA A 821 12.05 -6.20 34.34
CA ALA A 821 10.92 -5.72 33.56
C ALA A 821 11.30 -4.55 32.60
N GLU A 822 12.35 -3.79 32.92
CA GLU A 822 12.87 -2.70 32.08
C GLU A 822 13.69 -3.20 30.87
N ILE A 823 14.12 -4.47 30.87
CA ILE A 823 14.89 -5.04 29.75
C ILE A 823 13.89 -5.58 28.74
N VAL A 824 13.80 -4.98 27.54
CA VAL A 824 12.87 -5.42 26.49
C VAL A 824 13.60 -6.02 25.28
N HIS A 825 14.86 -5.62 25.06
CA HIS A 825 15.72 -6.15 23.99
C HIS A 825 16.90 -6.92 24.58
N GLU A 826 16.92 -8.23 24.39
CA GLU A 826 17.81 -9.15 25.07
C GLU A 826 18.03 -10.44 24.27
N SER A 827 19.16 -11.14 24.47
CA SER A 827 19.41 -12.44 23.84
C SER A 827 18.44 -13.50 24.37
N ASP A 828 18.21 -14.58 23.62
CA ASP A 828 17.30 -15.66 24.05
C ASP A 828 17.70 -16.28 25.40
N GLU A 829 19.00 -16.34 25.68
CA GLU A 829 19.54 -16.74 26.99
C GLU A 829 19.07 -15.81 28.13
N VAL A 830 19.13 -14.49 27.93
CA VAL A 830 18.69 -13.49 28.91
C VAL A 830 17.17 -13.49 29.03
N ARG A 831 16.46 -13.61 27.91
CA ARG A 831 14.99 -13.68 27.84
C ARG A 831 14.46 -14.88 28.64
N GLY A 832 15.03 -16.07 28.40
CA GLY A 832 14.66 -17.29 29.12
C GLY A 832 14.90 -17.15 30.63
N ALA A 833 16.08 -16.67 31.03
CA ALA A 833 16.42 -16.48 32.44
C ALA A 833 15.55 -15.41 33.13
N LYS A 834 15.20 -14.34 32.41
CA LYS A 834 14.32 -13.26 32.88
C LYS A 834 12.89 -13.73 33.10
N ILE A 835 12.29 -14.41 32.11
CA ILE A 835 10.91 -14.92 32.22
C ILE A 835 10.80 -15.87 33.40
N ASP A 836 11.75 -16.81 33.52
CA ASP A 836 11.86 -17.74 34.64
C ASP A 836 11.91 -17.01 36.00
N PHE A 837 12.71 -15.95 36.09
CA PHE A 837 12.83 -15.14 37.31
C PHE A 837 11.55 -14.36 37.62
N LEU A 838 10.96 -13.67 36.64
CA LEU A 838 9.76 -12.86 36.84
C LEU A 838 8.54 -13.72 37.21
N GLN A 839 8.35 -14.87 36.56
CA GLN A 839 7.30 -15.81 36.92
C GLN A 839 7.49 -16.36 38.33
N CYS A 840 8.72 -16.74 38.68
CA CYS A 840 9.04 -17.20 40.04
C CYS A 840 8.80 -16.10 41.08
N TYR A 841 9.18 -14.86 40.78
CA TYR A 841 8.96 -13.69 41.64
C TYR A 841 7.47 -13.42 41.86
N GLN A 842 6.66 -13.40 40.78
CA GLN A 842 5.22 -13.16 40.85
C GLN A 842 4.48 -14.26 41.64
N ALA A 843 4.85 -15.53 41.42
CA ALA A 843 4.30 -16.66 42.19
C ALA A 843 4.63 -16.51 43.68
N THR A 844 5.88 -16.20 44.00
CA THR A 844 6.37 -16.00 45.37
C THR A 844 5.69 -14.79 46.04
N PHE A 845 5.49 -13.69 45.31
CA PHE A 845 4.83 -12.48 45.80
C PHE A 845 3.34 -12.70 46.08
N SER A 846 2.63 -13.39 45.19
CA SER A 846 1.22 -13.76 45.36
C SER A 846 1.02 -14.65 46.58
N GLN A 847 1.93 -15.61 46.79
CA GLN A 847 1.92 -16.48 47.97
C GLN A 847 2.03 -15.69 49.27
N VAL A 848 2.92 -14.69 49.34
CA VAL A 848 3.13 -13.88 50.55
C VAL A 848 1.95 -12.96 50.84
N ARG A 849 1.26 -12.44 49.81
CA ARG A 849 -0.03 -11.77 50.01
C ARG A 849 -1.08 -12.69 50.63
N GLY A 850 -1.03 -13.99 50.36
CA GLY A 850 -1.96 -14.99 50.90
C GLY A 850 -1.60 -15.52 52.30
N THR A 851 -0.36 -15.96 52.51
CA THR A 851 0.06 -16.73 53.70
C THR A 851 0.98 -15.96 54.67
N GLY A 852 1.54 -14.83 54.23
CA GLY A 852 2.52 -14.05 55.00
C GLY A 852 3.88 -14.71 55.25
N ARG A 853 4.13 -15.92 54.72
CA ARG A 853 5.36 -16.71 54.96
C ARG A 853 5.90 -17.36 53.68
N LEU A 854 7.22 -17.51 53.61
CA LEU A 854 7.93 -18.28 52.57
C LEU A 854 8.74 -19.39 53.22
N ASP A 855 8.70 -20.58 52.63
CA ASP A 855 9.54 -21.70 53.05
C ASP A 855 10.97 -21.60 52.49
N LYS A 856 11.86 -22.46 53.00
CA LYS A 856 13.29 -22.48 52.62
C LYS A 856 13.50 -22.86 51.16
N HIS A 857 12.64 -23.71 50.60
CA HIS A 857 12.73 -24.15 49.21
C HIS A 857 12.36 -23.03 48.24
N GLN A 858 11.31 -22.27 48.53
CA GLN A 858 10.84 -21.12 47.75
C GLN A 858 11.87 -19.98 47.76
N LYS A 859 12.44 -19.66 48.94
CA LYS A 859 13.51 -18.65 49.04
C LYS A 859 14.73 -19.04 48.20
N ARG A 860 15.07 -20.33 48.20
CA ARG A 860 16.17 -20.90 47.40
C ARG A 860 15.86 -20.87 45.89
N LEU A 861 14.64 -21.22 45.50
CA LEU A 861 14.23 -21.23 44.09
C LEU A 861 14.24 -19.82 43.50
N LEU A 862 13.65 -18.83 44.19
CA LEU A 862 13.67 -17.43 43.77
C LEU A 862 15.10 -16.91 43.63
N TRP A 863 15.98 -17.30 44.55
CA TRP A 863 17.39 -16.97 44.50
C TRP A 863 18.11 -17.61 43.31
N GLU A 864 17.91 -18.90 43.06
CA GLU A 864 18.54 -19.62 41.93
C GLU A 864 18.10 -19.03 40.59
N ARG A 865 16.83 -18.67 40.42
CA ARG A 865 16.34 -18.00 39.20
C ARG A 865 16.90 -16.58 39.07
N PHE A 866 17.01 -15.85 40.17
CA PHE A 866 17.67 -14.54 40.19
C PHE A 866 19.15 -14.62 39.80
N VAL A 867 19.89 -15.61 40.31
CA VAL A 867 21.30 -15.82 39.98
C VAL A 867 21.46 -16.13 38.50
N ARG A 868 20.66 -17.04 37.93
CA ARG A 868 20.70 -17.34 36.49
C ARG A 868 20.42 -16.11 35.63
N PHE A 869 19.47 -15.27 36.04
CA PHE A 869 19.21 -14.00 35.37
C PHE A 869 20.42 -13.04 35.47
N ALA A 870 21.03 -12.92 36.65
CA ALA A 870 22.23 -12.09 36.83
C ALA A 870 23.46 -12.64 36.07
N GLU A 871 23.60 -13.96 35.97
CA GLU A 871 24.62 -14.66 35.17
C GLU A 871 24.45 -14.35 33.68
N ALA A 872 23.22 -14.47 33.15
CA ALA A 872 22.92 -14.14 31.76
C ALA A 872 23.21 -12.66 31.42
N LEU A 873 23.05 -11.76 32.39
CA LEU A 873 23.43 -10.35 32.27
C LEU A 873 24.95 -10.09 32.35
N GLY A 874 25.72 -11.09 32.78
CA GLY A 874 27.17 -10.99 33.00
C GLY A 874 27.53 -10.20 34.25
N CYS A 875 26.71 -10.29 35.31
CA CYS A 875 27.02 -9.70 36.61
C CYS A 875 28.16 -10.46 37.31
N ASP A 876 28.92 -9.75 38.14
CA ASP A 876 29.95 -10.34 39.00
C ASP A 876 29.30 -11.16 40.13
N LEU A 877 29.37 -12.49 40.00
CA LEU A 877 28.72 -13.45 40.90
C LEU A 877 29.39 -13.56 42.27
N ASP A 878 30.65 -13.18 42.39
CA ASP A 878 31.37 -13.23 43.67
C ASP A 878 30.77 -12.21 44.65
N ARG A 879 30.10 -11.17 44.14
CA ARG A 879 29.31 -10.21 44.94
C ARG A 879 27.91 -10.70 45.28
N ILE A 880 27.33 -11.58 44.47
CA ILE A 880 25.98 -12.13 44.63
C ILE A 880 25.98 -13.30 45.62
N LYS A 881 26.98 -14.20 45.55
CA LYS A 881 27.13 -15.37 46.45
C LYS A 881 27.12 -15.02 47.94
N TYR A 882 27.69 -13.88 48.33
CA TYR A 882 27.72 -13.42 49.72
C TYR A 882 26.33 -13.26 50.36
N PHE A 883 25.32 -12.85 49.57
CA PHE A 883 23.96 -12.67 50.08
C PHE A 883 23.21 -13.99 50.25
N TYR A 884 23.51 -15.01 49.42
CA TYR A 884 22.95 -16.36 49.55
C TYR A 884 23.34 -17.02 50.86
N GLU A 885 24.63 -16.94 51.21
CA GLU A 885 25.17 -17.55 52.43
C GLU A 885 24.49 -16.96 53.67
N ILE A 886 24.19 -15.67 53.68
CA ILE A 886 23.53 -15.01 54.81
C ILE A 886 22.01 -15.23 54.81
N ALA A 887 21.34 -15.19 53.66
CA ALA A 887 19.90 -15.39 53.55
C ALA A 887 19.47 -16.84 53.84
N THR A 888 20.38 -17.81 53.70
CA THR A 888 20.14 -19.23 53.97
C THR A 888 20.67 -19.73 55.33
N GLN A 889 21.47 -18.91 56.05
CA GLN A 889 22.02 -19.24 57.37
C GLN A 889 21.13 -18.89 58.58
N GLY A 890 19.85 -18.55 58.39
CA GLY A 890 18.96 -18.19 59.49
C GLY A 890 17.80 -19.17 59.73
N GLU A 891 18.06 -20.22 60.51
CA GLU A 891 17.17 -20.77 61.56
C GLU A 891 18.03 -21.66 62.49
N GLU A 892 18.91 -21.02 63.28
CA GLU A 892 19.12 -21.39 64.69
C GLU A 892 18.94 -20.12 65.54
#